data_AF-A0A9E7NFR6-F1
#
_entry.id   AF-A0A9E7NFR6-F1
#
_cell.length_a   1.000
_cell.length_b   1.000
_cell.length_c   1.000
_cell.angle_alpha   90.00
_cell.angle_beta   90.00
_cell.angle_gamma   90.00
#
_symmetry.space_group_name_H-M   'P 1'
#
loop_
_entity.id
_entity.type
_entity.pdbx_description
1 polymer ?
#
loop_
_entity_poly.entity_id
_entity_poly.type
_entity_poly.pdbx_seq_one_letter_code
_entity_poly.pdbx_strand_id
1 'polypeptide(L)'
;MSGNNDELPERNSFAFIEGSLIATGFQAEESDVVLSVPEDYDTIKDAIEQIEYELLPVNSRVVIEVAEGSYSGGRWEETTTVTHAQAGAVNIVGLGNGAVIETGLSDGETVQTSHGLMQPFLHIDNTSFGEVTNIEVHGEDLESGVNAGGLLVTGGEGSVTTDARYQFPTVDGDVFGIAAHDGAFVDARGADVSGTGNRDEFEAGGVYEGETPDMNSAGNGLWALNGSRALADGITANWCGDIGIHASRGSTIVAENAEAEDAVHHNLMATRGSTLYATGGTFRRSLDDCAVSISGSVIEAAESDFSEAGTHGIVGTGGSRFNAEDCTITDCVSDNVVANRSSTISIKGSICTGGKERDNVAALRGSTINADSVDASGAFRHAVLAIEGSTVNFTDGIAKNTGGQAMVGSRNCLINAERVVIENPGHDALVANEASMVNCPNVQITGGAQDGVVSLRGSAVNAEGATVDGPTRHCALATEGSVINFNTGTATGSGAEGVIASRACIINAENAVVTDCGTVDAVDGVTANEVSFINFQGGEVSGSGRDGLSALRGSVVNAGEASTTDNDRKGLLAYQAGRINFDNGTATNNGERGAEATRASAVNAQDATIRENGGDNVLSYGSSTLTVNGGDCSLAGGNAVVSEGASRVYANEADLSDATERGIDCHDGSLVSARNADCSSAGTDGIAAQNGSIVHATGAYCSSADFAGVFAYEGSTINFHNGEANLCSQTGIEATRSSTINAHDARASTNADNVRADYASTINVHNADLTDSNGDGIVANRGSTVNASGASVDGASVQGVLAYEGARINFSGGSAVNTGSRSIEATRGSWINAHNATADTVNLFSGSWINFTNGTGSVASSIDMISEKGIFFGGPAMEDAYAPSPHGNDHHDPDFSEVEHDHTTTE
;
A
#
# COMPACT_ATOMS: atom_id res chain seq x y z
N MET A 1 10.35 -8.60 84.12
CA MET A 1 9.35 -9.66 83.87
C MET A 1 9.34 -9.90 82.37
N SER A 2 9.52 -11.18 81.98
CA SER A 2 9.55 -11.79 80.62
C SER A 2 10.47 -11.10 79.58
N GLY A 3 11.56 -11.69 79.07
CA GLY A 3 11.92 -13.09 78.87
C GLY A 3 11.89 -13.38 77.37
N ASN A 4 13.06 -13.55 76.76
CA ASN A 4 13.37 -14.59 75.78
C ASN A 4 14.88 -14.62 75.51
N ASN A 5 15.39 -15.85 75.52
CA ASN A 5 16.75 -16.24 75.19
C ASN A 5 16.97 -16.10 73.69
N ASP A 6 18.13 -15.56 73.31
CA ASP A 6 18.92 -16.06 72.19
C ASP A 6 20.40 -15.96 72.63
N GLU A 7 21.02 -17.12 72.79
CA GLU A 7 22.45 -17.27 73.05
C GLU A 7 23.21 -16.84 71.79
N LEU A 8 24.10 -15.86 71.92
CA LEU A 8 25.12 -15.56 70.90
C LEU A 8 26.11 -16.74 70.88
N PRO A 9 26.53 -17.26 69.71
CA PRO A 9 27.64 -18.20 69.66
C PRO A 9 28.90 -17.49 70.19
N GLU A 10 29.68 -18.16 71.04
CA GLU A 10 30.97 -17.68 71.51
C GLU A 10 31.90 -17.47 70.30
N ARG A 11 32.25 -16.21 69.99
CA ARG A 11 33.30 -15.89 69.01
C ARG A 11 34.67 -16.18 69.63
N ASN A 12 35.37 -17.17 69.10
CA ASN A 12 36.77 -17.39 69.43
C ASN A 12 37.60 -16.25 68.80
N SER A 13 38.11 -15.36 69.64
CA SER A 13 38.95 -14.23 69.22
C SER A 13 40.41 -14.57 69.55
N PHE A 14 41.26 -14.63 68.53
CA PHE A 14 42.70 -14.79 68.72
C PHE A 14 43.35 -13.40 68.82
N ALA A 15 44.14 -13.17 69.87
CA ALA A 15 44.91 -11.94 70.04
C ALA A 15 46.40 -12.26 69.90
N PHE A 16 47.06 -11.60 68.96
CA PHE A 16 48.52 -11.66 68.83
C PHE A 16 49.20 -10.93 69.99
N ILE A 17 50.01 -11.64 70.76
CA ILE A 17 50.94 -11.06 71.74
C ILE A 17 52.34 -11.58 71.37
N GLU A 18 53.22 -10.67 70.94
CA GLU A 18 54.67 -10.90 70.77
C GLU A 18 55.08 -12.07 69.82
N GLY A 19 54.54 -12.08 68.60
CA GLY A 19 55.15 -12.83 67.48
C GLY A 19 55.11 -14.36 67.58
N SER A 20 54.16 -14.94 68.31
CA SER A 20 53.93 -16.39 68.32
C SER A 20 52.47 -16.73 68.63
N LEU A 21 51.80 -17.41 67.70
CA LEU A 21 50.49 -18.04 67.93
C LEU A 21 50.68 -19.29 68.80
N ILE A 22 50.06 -19.35 69.97
CA ILE A 22 50.01 -20.57 70.79
C ILE A 22 48.60 -21.16 70.67
N ALA A 23 48.42 -22.12 69.75
CA ALA A 23 47.23 -22.95 69.72
C ALA A 23 47.51 -24.29 70.40
N THR A 24 46.96 -24.52 71.59
CA THR A 24 46.89 -25.86 72.19
C THR A 24 45.50 -26.42 72.06
N GLY A 25 45.34 -27.41 71.18
CA GLY A 25 44.27 -28.40 71.18
C GLY A 25 42.85 -27.86 71.08
N PHE A 26 42.38 -27.62 69.85
CA PHE A 26 40.98 -27.33 69.57
C PHE A 26 40.36 -28.42 68.69
N GLN A 27 39.28 -29.04 69.18
CA GLN A 27 38.27 -29.70 68.37
C GLN A 27 37.05 -28.76 68.35
N ALA A 28 36.98 -27.88 67.35
CA ALA A 28 35.76 -27.15 67.05
C ALA A 28 35.21 -27.72 65.74
N GLU A 29 34.07 -28.40 65.82
CA GLU A 29 33.21 -28.61 64.67
C GLU A 29 32.52 -27.25 64.45
N GLU A 30 32.85 -26.55 63.36
CA GLU A 30 32.25 -25.28 62.90
C GLU A 30 32.54 -24.00 63.72
N SER A 31 33.75 -23.42 63.62
CA SER A 31 34.00 -22.06 64.14
C SER A 31 34.77 -21.18 63.16
N ASP A 32 34.24 -19.97 62.91
CA ASP A 32 34.95 -18.89 62.20
C ASP A 32 36.28 -18.57 62.91
N VAL A 33 37.37 -18.53 62.17
CA VAL A 33 38.69 -18.09 62.63
C VAL A 33 38.81 -16.60 62.33
N VAL A 34 38.59 -15.76 63.35
CA VAL A 34 38.80 -14.30 63.24
C VAL A 34 40.23 -13.98 63.66
N LEU A 35 41.04 -13.54 62.70
CA LEU A 35 42.38 -13.04 62.91
C LEU A 35 42.35 -11.51 62.88
N SER A 36 42.39 -10.90 64.06
CA SER A 36 42.70 -9.47 64.17
C SER A 36 44.21 -9.30 64.12
N VAL A 37 44.73 -8.79 62.99
CA VAL A 37 46.16 -8.60 62.75
C VAL A 37 46.54 -7.11 62.91
N PRO A 38 47.69 -6.80 63.54
CA PRO A 38 48.23 -5.43 63.58
C PRO A 38 48.57 -4.91 62.17
N GLU A 39 48.66 -3.59 61.98
CA GLU A 39 48.89 -2.87 60.70
C GLU A 39 50.22 -3.18 59.96
N ASP A 40 50.96 -4.22 60.35
CA ASP A 40 52.30 -4.54 59.88
C ASP A 40 52.27 -5.74 58.92
N TYR A 41 52.79 -5.55 57.71
CA TYR A 41 52.93 -6.54 56.64
C TYR A 41 53.52 -7.88 57.10
N ASP A 42 54.60 -7.86 57.88
CA ASP A 42 55.29 -9.08 58.32
C ASP A 42 54.36 -9.89 59.24
N THR A 43 53.49 -9.23 60.01
CA THR A 43 52.55 -9.92 60.92
C THR A 43 51.35 -10.50 60.18
N ILE A 44 50.89 -9.85 59.11
CA ILE A 44 49.81 -10.34 58.25
C ILE A 44 50.31 -11.53 57.43
N LYS A 45 51.51 -11.42 56.85
CA LYS A 45 52.18 -12.49 56.11
C LYS A 45 52.47 -13.69 57.01
N ASP A 46 53.05 -13.48 58.19
CA ASP A 46 53.30 -14.56 59.16
C ASP A 46 52.00 -15.24 59.62
N ALA A 47 50.90 -14.48 59.76
CA ALA A 47 49.59 -15.04 60.09
C ALA A 47 49.03 -15.90 58.94
N ILE A 48 49.19 -15.47 57.69
CA ILE A 48 48.78 -16.22 56.49
C ILE A 48 49.65 -17.48 56.31
N GLU A 49 50.97 -17.37 56.42
CA GLU A 49 51.91 -18.50 56.34
C GLU A 49 51.71 -19.50 57.50
N GLN A 50 51.26 -19.05 58.69
CA GLN A 50 50.87 -19.95 59.78
C GLN A 50 49.57 -20.71 59.51
N ILE A 51 48.59 -20.08 58.85
CA ILE A 51 47.35 -20.74 58.43
C ILE A 51 47.66 -21.86 57.42
N GLU A 52 48.61 -21.67 56.50
CA GLU A 52 49.03 -22.72 55.56
C GLU A 52 49.63 -23.96 56.26
N TYR A 53 50.21 -23.80 57.45
CA TYR A 53 50.90 -24.88 58.17
C TYR A 53 50.01 -25.66 59.14
N GLU A 54 48.89 -25.10 59.58
CA GLU A 54 47.93 -25.79 60.45
C GLU A 54 46.75 -26.32 59.62
N LEU A 55 46.52 -27.64 59.67
CA LEU A 55 45.35 -28.30 59.08
C LEU A 55 44.06 -27.70 59.66
N LEU A 56 43.57 -26.64 59.04
CA LEU A 56 42.25 -26.09 59.35
C LEU A 56 41.21 -27.21 59.13
N PRO A 57 40.21 -27.34 60.01
CA PRO A 57 39.08 -28.20 59.75
C PRO A 57 38.44 -27.82 58.41
N VAL A 58 38.11 -28.83 57.60
CA VAL A 58 37.29 -28.67 56.41
C VAL A 58 36.04 -27.87 56.81
N ASN A 59 35.79 -26.73 56.15
CA ASN A 59 34.73 -25.73 56.38
C ASN A 59 35.02 -24.58 57.38
N SER A 60 36.28 -24.25 57.68
CA SER A 60 36.60 -23.08 58.53
C SER A 60 36.53 -21.77 57.74
N ARG A 61 35.77 -20.76 58.18
CA ARG A 61 35.82 -19.41 57.59
C ARG A 61 36.96 -18.62 58.20
N VAL A 62 37.89 -18.12 57.38
CA VAL A 62 38.95 -17.22 57.85
C VAL A 62 38.50 -15.77 57.61
N VAL A 63 38.36 -15.01 58.69
CA VAL A 63 38.07 -13.57 58.66
C VAL A 63 39.33 -12.83 59.12
N ILE A 64 39.96 -12.08 58.22
CA ILE A 64 41.09 -11.21 58.56
C ILE A 64 40.53 -9.81 58.81
N GLU A 65 40.49 -9.40 60.07
CA GLU A 65 40.12 -8.03 60.46
C GLU A 65 41.42 -7.22 60.62
N VAL A 66 41.65 -6.26 59.72
CA VAL A 66 42.78 -5.32 59.85
C VAL A 66 42.31 -4.18 60.77
N ALA A 67 43.01 -3.97 61.89
CA ALA A 67 42.62 -2.93 62.85
C ALA A 67 42.69 -1.53 62.21
N GLU A 68 41.62 -0.74 62.33
CA GLU A 68 41.58 0.64 61.83
C GLU A 68 42.63 1.53 62.51
N GLY A 69 43.65 1.93 61.75
CA GLY A 69 44.54 3.02 62.11
C GLY A 69 45.36 3.53 60.92
N SER A 70 45.82 4.76 61.06
CA SER A 70 46.29 5.62 59.97
C SER A 70 47.71 5.25 59.51
N TYR A 71 47.85 4.22 58.68
CA TYR A 71 49.12 3.94 58.01
C TYR A 71 49.18 4.68 56.67
N SER A 72 49.99 5.74 56.62
CA SER A 72 50.30 6.49 55.40
C SER A 72 51.77 6.33 55.07
N GLY A 73 52.12 5.32 54.28
CA GLY A 73 53.46 5.23 53.67
C GLY A 73 54.10 3.86 53.74
N GLY A 74 53.66 2.96 52.86
CA GLY A 74 54.39 1.74 52.51
C GLY A 74 53.76 1.15 51.28
N ARG A 75 54.51 1.06 50.19
CA ARG A 75 54.08 0.32 48.99
C ARG A 75 54.27 -1.16 49.31
N TRP A 76 53.19 -1.94 49.27
CA TRP A 76 53.23 -3.39 49.41
C TRP A 76 53.89 -3.94 48.14
N GLU A 77 55.15 -4.36 48.19
CA GLU A 77 55.94 -4.84 47.03
C GLU A 77 56.37 -6.31 47.13
N GLU A 78 55.82 -7.10 48.06
CA GLU A 78 56.07 -8.54 48.11
C GLU A 78 54.78 -9.36 48.01
N THR A 79 54.80 -10.29 47.05
CA THR A 79 53.78 -11.29 46.74
C THR A 79 53.57 -12.22 47.94
N THR A 80 52.33 -12.30 48.44
CA THR A 80 51.94 -13.31 49.44
C THR A 80 51.04 -14.34 48.75
N THR A 81 51.61 -15.47 48.32
CA THR A 81 50.83 -16.55 47.72
C THR A 81 50.14 -17.36 48.83
N VAL A 82 48.81 -17.45 48.81
CA VAL A 82 48.06 -18.41 49.64
C VAL A 82 47.92 -19.71 48.84
N THR A 83 48.72 -20.71 49.15
CA THR A 83 48.95 -21.90 48.31
C THR A 83 48.24 -23.18 48.77
N HIS A 84 47.55 -23.22 49.91
CA HIS A 84 46.92 -24.46 50.42
C HIS A 84 45.65 -24.23 51.26
N ALA A 85 44.65 -23.50 50.75
CA ALA A 85 43.38 -23.35 51.45
C ALA A 85 42.45 -24.54 51.14
N GLN A 86 42.65 -25.68 51.80
CA GLN A 86 41.59 -26.69 51.93
C GLN A 86 40.48 -26.13 52.83
N ALA A 87 39.52 -25.47 52.19
CA ALA A 87 38.25 -24.95 52.71
C ALA A 87 38.26 -23.55 53.36
N GLY A 88 37.39 -22.68 52.80
CA GLY A 88 36.90 -21.44 53.44
C GLY A 88 37.12 -20.17 52.59
N ALA A 89 36.04 -19.46 52.29
CA ALA A 89 36.07 -18.12 51.67
C ALA A 89 36.99 -17.15 52.46
N VAL A 90 37.93 -16.47 51.78
CA VAL A 90 38.76 -15.43 52.39
C VAL A 90 37.91 -14.17 52.54
N ASN A 91 37.58 -13.80 53.77
CA ASN A 91 36.86 -12.57 54.08
C ASN A 91 37.84 -11.52 54.58
N ILE A 92 37.93 -10.40 53.86
CA ILE A 92 38.77 -9.26 54.23
C ILE A 92 37.85 -8.10 54.59
N VAL A 93 37.94 -7.66 55.84
CA VAL A 93 37.16 -6.53 56.37
C VAL A 93 38.11 -5.38 56.71
N GLY A 94 37.85 -4.20 56.14
CA GLY A 94 38.57 -2.96 56.51
C GLY A 94 39.96 -2.76 55.88
N LEU A 95 40.08 -2.89 54.55
CA LEU A 95 41.33 -2.56 53.85
C LEU A 95 41.64 -1.05 53.93
N GLY A 96 42.83 -0.73 54.40
CA GLY A 96 43.42 0.61 54.34
C GLY A 96 43.99 0.93 52.95
N ASN A 97 44.32 2.20 52.74
CA ASN A 97 44.75 2.74 51.44
C ASN A 97 46.07 2.09 50.94
N GLY A 98 46.04 1.49 49.74
CA GLY A 98 47.23 0.95 49.05
C GLY A 98 47.61 -0.51 49.36
N ALA A 99 46.71 -1.31 49.93
CA ALA A 99 46.94 -2.73 50.18
C ALA A 99 46.74 -3.58 48.91
N VAL A 100 47.83 -4.12 48.37
CA VAL A 100 47.83 -5.08 47.24
C VAL A 100 47.68 -6.50 47.79
N ILE A 101 46.75 -7.27 47.25
CA ILE A 101 46.51 -8.68 47.62
C ILE A 101 46.62 -9.52 46.34
N GLU A 102 47.69 -10.30 46.21
CA GLU A 102 47.85 -11.30 45.15
C GLU A 102 47.46 -12.67 45.73
N THR A 103 46.47 -13.35 45.17
CA THR A 103 46.12 -14.73 45.58
C THR A 103 46.14 -15.62 44.34
N GLY A 104 46.77 -16.80 44.42
CA GLY A 104 46.82 -17.76 43.33
C GLY A 104 46.59 -19.18 43.85
N LEU A 105 45.66 -19.91 43.23
CA LEU A 105 45.52 -21.36 43.43
C LEU A 105 46.49 -22.07 42.47
N SER A 106 47.21 -23.07 42.95
CA SER A 106 48.06 -23.92 42.09
C SER A 106 47.22 -24.96 41.35
N ASP A 107 47.58 -25.24 40.09
CA ASP A 107 46.96 -26.27 39.24
C ASP A 107 46.68 -27.59 40.01
N GLY A 108 45.41 -28.03 40.00
CA GLY A 108 45.00 -29.37 40.41
C GLY A 108 44.38 -29.54 41.81
N GLU A 109 43.95 -28.47 42.49
CA GLU A 109 43.24 -28.58 43.77
C GLU A 109 41.72 -28.42 43.63
N THR A 110 40.99 -29.49 43.98
CA THR A 110 39.52 -29.52 43.98
C THR A 110 38.97 -28.82 45.23
N VAL A 111 38.21 -27.75 45.05
CA VAL A 111 37.55 -27.03 46.16
C VAL A 111 36.15 -27.60 46.38
N GLN A 112 36.00 -28.47 47.39
CA GLN A 112 34.69 -28.93 47.83
C GLN A 112 34.06 -27.91 48.79
N THR A 113 32.99 -27.25 48.36
CA THR A 113 32.14 -26.44 49.26
C THR A 113 30.89 -27.24 49.63
N SER A 114 30.47 -27.21 50.88
CA SER A 114 29.47 -28.15 51.42
C SER A 114 28.07 -27.56 51.64
N HIS A 115 27.78 -26.31 51.24
CA HIS A 115 26.53 -25.64 51.63
C HIS A 115 25.98 -24.70 50.54
N GLY A 116 24.65 -24.75 50.32
CA GLY A 116 23.91 -24.00 49.29
C GLY A 116 23.77 -22.48 49.49
N LEU A 117 24.75 -21.81 50.10
CA LEU A 117 24.85 -20.34 50.17
C LEU A 117 26.05 -19.91 49.30
N MET A 118 25.92 -18.85 48.49
CA MET A 118 27.02 -18.33 47.66
C MET A 118 28.27 -18.04 48.51
N GLN A 119 29.37 -18.75 48.25
CA GLN A 119 30.66 -18.49 48.88
C GLN A 119 31.66 -17.96 47.84
N PRO A 120 32.01 -16.67 47.89
CA PRO A 120 33.09 -16.15 47.04
C PRO A 120 34.45 -16.67 47.53
N PHE A 121 35.40 -16.89 46.61
CA PHE A 121 36.80 -17.15 46.91
C PHE A 121 37.41 -15.98 47.68
N LEU A 122 37.09 -14.76 47.24
CA LEU A 122 37.46 -13.53 47.92
C LEU A 122 36.23 -12.65 48.18
N HIS A 123 35.90 -12.43 49.46
CA HIS A 123 34.90 -11.47 49.89
C HIS A 123 35.58 -10.25 50.51
N ILE A 124 35.36 -9.09 49.90
CA ILE A 124 35.80 -7.80 50.41
C ILE A 124 34.57 -7.07 50.96
N ASP A 125 34.53 -6.83 52.27
CA ASP A 125 33.40 -6.15 52.93
C ASP A 125 33.81 -4.79 53.51
N ASN A 126 32.99 -3.78 53.22
CA ASN A 126 33.02 -2.44 53.81
C ASN A 126 34.37 -1.71 53.68
N THR A 127 34.84 -1.49 52.45
CA THR A 127 36.15 -0.88 52.20
C THR A 127 36.12 0.64 52.11
N SER A 128 37.10 1.26 52.76
CA SER A 128 37.54 2.62 52.48
C SER A 128 38.81 2.57 51.62
N PHE A 129 38.65 2.55 50.28
CA PHE A 129 39.69 2.74 49.26
C PHE A 129 40.93 1.81 49.32
N GLY A 130 40.79 0.53 48.94
CA GLY A 130 41.93 -0.41 48.74
C GLY A 130 42.07 -0.86 47.28
N GLU A 131 43.29 -0.97 46.76
CA GLU A 131 43.59 -1.41 45.38
C GLU A 131 43.97 -2.90 45.38
N VAL A 132 43.15 -3.79 44.80
CA VAL A 132 43.39 -5.24 44.82
C VAL A 132 43.81 -5.75 43.44
N THR A 133 45.09 -5.63 43.09
CA THR A 133 45.61 -6.08 41.78
C THR A 133 46.02 -7.55 41.76
N ASN A 134 45.94 -8.20 40.59
CA ASN A 134 46.45 -9.56 40.30
C ASN A 134 45.79 -10.71 41.10
N ILE A 135 44.46 -10.83 41.08
CA ILE A 135 43.80 -12.03 41.60
C ILE A 135 43.68 -13.06 40.47
N GLU A 136 44.41 -14.17 40.56
CA GLU A 136 44.33 -15.24 39.57
C GLU A 136 43.70 -16.47 40.23
N VAL A 137 42.49 -16.84 39.81
CA VAL A 137 41.77 -18.01 40.35
C VAL A 137 41.47 -18.96 39.19
N HIS A 138 42.28 -20.02 39.12
CA HIS A 138 42.07 -21.15 38.23
C HIS A 138 41.31 -22.24 38.99
N GLY A 139 40.11 -22.58 38.53
CA GLY A 139 39.36 -23.74 39.02
C GLY A 139 39.31 -24.82 37.94
N GLU A 140 40.01 -25.94 38.13
CA GLU A 140 39.76 -27.15 37.36
C GLU A 140 38.81 -28.06 38.17
N ASP A 141 37.74 -28.58 37.53
CA ASP A 141 36.84 -29.61 38.06
C ASP A 141 36.14 -29.30 39.40
N LEU A 142 35.30 -28.24 39.46
CA LEU A 142 34.37 -28.07 40.58
C LEU A 142 33.27 -29.14 40.51
N GLU A 143 32.96 -29.79 41.65
CA GLU A 143 31.86 -30.76 41.74
C GLU A 143 30.49 -30.07 41.57
N SER A 144 29.54 -30.75 40.92
CA SER A 144 28.19 -30.22 40.69
C SER A 144 27.47 -29.86 42.00
N GLY A 145 26.78 -28.71 42.01
CA GLY A 145 26.00 -28.22 43.16
C GLY A 145 26.71 -27.21 44.08
N VAL A 146 27.84 -26.65 43.67
CA VAL A 146 28.60 -25.62 44.42
C VAL A 146 28.21 -24.21 43.96
N ASN A 147 27.79 -23.33 44.89
CA ASN A 147 27.64 -21.90 44.63
C ASN A 147 28.97 -21.19 44.93
N ALA A 148 29.83 -21.02 43.93
CA ALA A 148 31.14 -20.36 44.06
C ALA A 148 31.17 -19.01 43.35
N GLY A 149 31.86 -18.01 43.90
CA GLY A 149 32.11 -16.74 43.20
C GLY A 149 33.58 -16.37 43.21
N GLY A 150 34.11 -15.66 42.22
CA GLY A 150 35.50 -15.21 42.21
C GLY A 150 35.76 -14.11 43.25
N LEU A 151 35.35 -12.89 42.92
CA LEU A 151 35.45 -11.70 43.78
C LEU A 151 34.06 -11.16 44.10
N LEU A 152 33.72 -11.06 45.38
CA LEU A 152 32.54 -10.33 45.86
C LEU A 152 32.99 -9.09 46.62
N VAL A 153 32.47 -7.92 46.23
CA VAL A 153 32.66 -6.66 46.95
C VAL A 153 31.31 -6.19 47.49
N THR A 154 31.17 -6.08 48.81
CA THR A 154 29.96 -5.57 49.48
C THR A 154 30.25 -4.30 50.25
N GLY A 155 29.38 -3.29 50.11
CA GLY A 155 29.33 -2.11 50.99
C GLY A 155 30.52 -1.13 50.88
N GLY A 156 30.23 0.16 51.09
CA GLY A 156 31.23 1.24 51.17
C GLY A 156 31.30 2.17 49.95
N GLU A 157 31.79 3.40 50.14
CA GLU A 157 32.12 4.36 49.05
C GLU A 157 33.49 4.09 48.41
N GLY A 158 34.21 3.05 48.87
CA GLY A 158 35.54 2.68 48.40
C GLY A 158 35.53 2.03 47.02
N SER A 159 36.65 2.21 46.30
CA SER A 159 36.92 1.55 45.01
C SER A 159 37.80 0.33 45.20
N VAL A 160 37.44 -0.81 44.61
CA VAL A 160 38.32 -1.97 44.44
C VAL A 160 38.75 -2.05 42.99
N THR A 161 40.02 -1.79 42.68
CA THR A 161 40.60 -2.04 41.35
C THR A 161 41.09 -3.47 41.27
N THR A 162 40.79 -4.21 40.20
CA THR A 162 41.18 -5.61 40.01
C THR A 162 41.55 -5.92 38.55
N ASP A 163 42.61 -6.70 38.37
CA ASP A 163 43.05 -7.31 37.10
C ASP A 163 43.01 -8.83 37.28
N ALA A 164 41.78 -9.35 37.41
CA ALA A 164 41.57 -10.72 37.81
C ALA A 164 41.30 -11.64 36.62
N ARG A 165 41.76 -12.90 36.73
CA ARG A 165 41.43 -13.98 35.81
C ARG A 165 40.68 -15.07 36.56
N TYR A 166 39.43 -15.31 36.15
CA TYR A 166 38.56 -16.33 36.73
C TYR A 166 38.07 -17.27 35.63
N GLN A 167 38.28 -18.58 35.80
CA GLN A 167 37.74 -19.62 34.91
C GLN A 167 37.11 -20.74 35.75
N PHE A 168 35.81 -21.00 35.57
CA PHE A 168 35.02 -21.97 36.37
C PHE A 168 34.18 -22.89 35.45
N PRO A 169 34.76 -23.97 34.90
CA PRO A 169 34.19 -24.66 33.75
C PRO A 169 32.90 -25.48 33.98
N THR A 170 32.48 -25.79 35.21
CA THR A 170 31.41 -26.80 35.44
C THR A 170 30.70 -26.66 36.79
N VAL A 171 29.64 -25.86 36.90
CA VAL A 171 28.87 -25.81 38.17
C VAL A 171 27.37 -25.57 37.98
N ASP A 172 26.57 -26.51 38.50
CA ASP A 172 25.10 -26.49 38.59
C ASP A 172 24.53 -25.46 39.62
N GLY A 173 25.21 -24.32 39.84
CA GLY A 173 24.90 -23.35 40.91
C GLY A 173 25.16 -21.88 40.53
N ASP A 174 24.66 -20.92 41.31
CA ASP A 174 24.84 -19.48 41.06
C ASP A 174 26.33 -19.11 41.18
N VAL A 175 27.04 -19.04 40.05
CA VAL A 175 28.45 -18.64 39.97
C VAL A 175 28.58 -17.18 39.53
N PHE A 176 29.61 -16.48 39.99
CA PHE A 176 29.99 -15.19 39.39
C PHE A 176 31.51 -15.00 39.34
N GLY A 177 32.02 -14.28 38.33
CA GLY A 177 33.43 -13.91 38.25
C GLY A 177 33.73 -12.76 39.20
N ILE A 178 33.18 -11.58 38.91
CA ILE A 178 33.28 -10.38 39.73
C ILE A 178 31.87 -9.89 40.07
N ALA A 179 31.59 -9.61 41.35
CA ALA A 179 30.33 -9.06 41.81
C ALA A 179 30.52 -7.82 42.69
N ALA A 180 29.82 -6.72 42.35
CA ALA A 180 29.68 -5.52 43.16
C ALA A 180 28.27 -5.48 43.76
N HIS A 181 28.16 -5.38 45.09
CA HIS A 181 26.88 -5.53 45.79
C HIS A 181 26.67 -4.45 46.87
N ASP A 182 25.40 -4.09 47.12
CA ASP A 182 24.95 -3.11 48.13
C ASP A 182 25.67 -1.76 48.09
N GLY A 183 25.76 -1.15 46.91
CA GLY A 183 26.33 0.19 46.71
C GLY A 183 27.85 0.22 46.52
N ALA A 184 28.50 -0.94 46.42
CA ALA A 184 29.93 -1.04 46.17
C ALA A 184 30.34 -0.43 44.82
N PHE A 185 31.61 -0.02 44.72
CA PHE A 185 32.24 0.37 43.46
C PHE A 185 33.44 -0.54 43.14
N VAL A 186 33.42 -1.14 41.95
CA VAL A 186 34.50 -2.01 41.44
C VAL A 186 35.07 -1.44 40.15
N ASP A 187 36.39 -1.44 40.03
CA ASP A 187 37.14 -1.07 38.83
C ASP A 187 37.82 -2.35 38.29
N ALA A 188 37.12 -3.05 37.40
CA ALA A 188 37.50 -4.31 36.77
C ALA A 188 38.06 -4.10 35.35
N ARG A 189 38.81 -3.02 35.12
CA ARG A 189 39.38 -2.72 33.80
C ARG A 189 40.39 -3.78 33.38
N GLY A 190 40.21 -4.33 32.17
CA GLY A 190 41.07 -5.36 31.60
C GLY A 190 40.94 -6.75 32.22
N ALA A 191 40.02 -6.94 33.19
CA ALA A 191 39.84 -8.23 33.84
C ALA A 191 39.30 -9.30 32.86
N ASP A 192 39.59 -10.57 33.13
CA ASP A 192 39.07 -11.72 32.38
C ASP A 192 38.24 -12.60 33.30
N VAL A 193 36.93 -12.57 33.11
CA VAL A 193 35.93 -13.34 33.85
C VAL A 193 35.31 -14.44 32.97
N SER A 194 36.02 -14.88 31.93
CA SER A 194 35.52 -15.85 30.95
C SER A 194 35.37 -17.26 31.52
N GLY A 195 34.45 -18.04 30.98
CA GLY A 195 34.19 -19.41 31.42
C GLY A 195 33.60 -19.47 32.83
N THR A 196 32.93 -18.41 33.27
CA THR A 196 32.22 -18.40 34.55
C THR A 196 30.91 -19.15 34.39
N GLY A 197 30.77 -20.34 34.99
CA GLY A 197 29.49 -21.06 35.06
C GLY A 197 29.46 -22.35 34.24
N ASN A 198 28.27 -22.80 33.85
CA ASN A 198 28.08 -24.13 33.23
C ASN A 198 27.91 -24.14 31.70
N ARG A 199 28.54 -23.21 30.96
CA ARG A 199 28.38 -23.11 29.49
C ARG A 199 28.74 -24.40 28.75
N ASP A 200 29.81 -25.09 29.16
CA ASP A 200 30.31 -26.31 28.51
C ASP A 200 29.28 -27.46 28.50
N GLU A 201 28.41 -27.50 29.51
CA GLU A 201 27.35 -28.51 29.62
C GLU A 201 26.29 -28.36 28.51
N PHE A 202 26.08 -27.13 28.01
CA PHE A 202 25.16 -26.85 26.91
C PHE A 202 25.74 -27.22 25.53
N GLU A 203 27.06 -27.14 25.31
CA GLU A 203 27.69 -27.52 24.03
C GLU A 203 27.84 -29.02 23.82
N ALA A 204 28.00 -29.79 24.90
CA ALA A 204 28.23 -31.23 24.85
C ALA A 204 27.03 -32.06 24.34
N GLY A 205 25.98 -31.42 23.81
CA GLY A 205 24.76 -32.06 23.33
C GLY A 205 23.79 -32.43 24.45
N GLY A 206 23.96 -31.81 25.64
CA GLY A 206 23.13 -31.99 26.82
C GLY A 206 21.80 -31.23 26.78
N VAL A 207 21.38 -30.68 25.63
CA VAL A 207 20.00 -30.21 25.47
C VAL A 207 19.09 -31.44 25.54
N TYR A 208 18.62 -31.77 26.75
CA TYR A 208 17.50 -32.67 26.94
C TYR A 208 16.41 -32.22 25.97
N GLU A 209 16.10 -33.05 24.97
CA GLU A 209 15.04 -32.79 23.99
C GLU A 209 13.72 -32.53 24.75
N GLY A 210 13.40 -31.26 25.01
CA GLY A 210 12.16 -30.83 25.67
C GLY A 210 12.27 -29.81 26.80
N GLU A 211 13.45 -29.50 27.34
CA GLU A 211 13.62 -28.43 28.35
C GLU A 211 14.26 -27.19 27.74
N THR A 212 13.68 -26.01 27.98
CA THR A 212 14.22 -24.73 27.51
C THR A 212 15.56 -24.44 28.23
N PRO A 213 16.60 -24.00 27.52
CA PRO A 213 17.91 -23.66 28.10
C PRO A 213 17.86 -22.77 29.35
N ASP A 214 16.83 -21.91 29.45
CA ASP A 214 16.61 -20.91 30.51
C ASP A 214 16.60 -21.41 31.96
N MET A 215 16.40 -22.71 32.22
CA MET A 215 16.11 -23.16 33.60
C MET A 215 17.33 -23.62 34.41
N ASN A 216 18.47 -23.87 33.77
CA ASN A 216 19.68 -24.38 34.45
C ASN A 216 20.96 -23.59 34.12
N SER A 217 20.89 -22.50 33.36
CA SER A 217 22.04 -21.63 33.09
C SER A 217 22.43 -20.86 34.35
N ALA A 218 23.66 -21.00 34.82
CA ALA A 218 24.16 -20.29 35.99
C ALA A 218 25.60 -19.83 35.77
N GLY A 219 25.92 -18.59 36.17
CA GLY A 219 27.26 -18.02 35.98
C GLY A 219 27.28 -16.63 35.37
N ASN A 220 27.44 -15.59 36.19
CA ASN A 220 27.58 -14.21 35.72
C ASN A 220 29.06 -13.78 35.67
N GLY A 221 29.58 -13.36 34.52
CA GLY A 221 30.96 -12.88 34.42
C GLY A 221 31.21 -11.67 35.34
N LEU A 222 30.58 -10.54 35.04
CA LEU A 222 30.57 -9.33 35.88
C LEU A 222 29.14 -8.99 36.31
N TRP A 223 28.91 -8.80 37.61
CA TRP A 223 27.59 -8.50 38.16
C TRP A 223 27.58 -7.30 39.12
N ALA A 224 26.87 -6.22 38.78
CA ALA A 224 26.60 -5.12 39.72
C ALA A 224 25.15 -5.16 40.22
N LEU A 225 24.94 -5.24 41.53
CA LEU A 225 23.64 -5.40 42.18
C LEU A 225 23.37 -4.33 43.26
N ASN A 226 22.10 -3.97 43.46
CA ASN A 226 21.59 -3.14 44.56
C ASN A 226 22.25 -1.75 44.63
N GLY A 227 22.23 -1.00 43.53
CA GLY A 227 22.77 0.37 43.47
C GLY A 227 24.29 0.45 43.37
N SER A 228 24.95 -0.66 43.04
CA SER A 228 26.40 -0.73 42.90
C SER A 228 26.87 -0.17 41.57
N ARG A 229 28.18 0.06 41.46
CA ARG A 229 28.82 0.62 40.28
C ARG A 229 30.02 -0.22 39.84
N ALA A 230 30.19 -0.45 38.55
CA ALA A 230 31.40 -1.08 38.02
C ALA A 230 31.99 -0.29 36.84
N LEU A 231 33.30 -0.13 36.81
CA LEU A 231 34.08 0.29 35.65
C LEU A 231 34.75 -0.95 35.07
N ALA A 232 34.45 -1.31 33.84
CA ALA A 232 34.80 -2.58 33.21
C ALA A 232 35.31 -2.34 31.79
N ASP A 233 36.10 -1.28 31.61
CA ASP A 233 36.70 -0.96 30.31
C ASP A 233 37.73 -2.04 29.93
N GLY A 234 37.56 -2.64 28.75
CA GLY A 234 38.38 -3.74 28.24
C GLY A 234 38.19 -5.08 28.95
N ILE A 235 37.11 -5.29 29.70
CA ILE A 235 36.83 -6.58 30.36
C ILE A 235 36.52 -7.68 29.32
N THR A 236 36.97 -8.90 29.57
CA THR A 236 36.59 -10.10 28.80
C THR A 236 35.71 -11.00 29.64
N ALA A 237 34.52 -11.37 29.15
CA ALA A 237 33.51 -12.17 29.84
C ALA A 237 32.91 -13.23 28.90
N ASN A 238 33.77 -13.96 28.19
CA ASN A 238 33.35 -14.93 27.19
C ASN A 238 32.87 -16.24 27.83
N TRP A 239 32.06 -17.04 27.15
CA TRP A 239 31.65 -18.38 27.59
C TRP A 239 31.01 -18.41 28.99
N CYS A 240 30.25 -17.37 29.36
CA CYS A 240 29.56 -17.33 30.65
C CYS A 240 28.32 -18.24 30.65
N GLY A 241 28.05 -18.84 31.81
CA GLY A 241 26.97 -19.80 32.01
C GLY A 241 25.58 -19.20 32.05
N ASP A 242 25.39 -17.96 32.51
CA ASP A 242 24.13 -17.19 32.41
C ASP A 242 24.38 -15.88 31.65
N ILE A 243 24.94 -14.85 32.31
CA ILE A 243 25.15 -13.52 31.72
C ILE A 243 26.62 -13.11 31.71
N GLY A 244 27.12 -12.58 30.59
CA GLY A 244 28.47 -12.00 30.54
C GLY A 244 28.63 -10.79 31.48
N ILE A 245 27.88 -9.71 31.22
CA ILE A 245 27.90 -8.48 32.01
C ILE A 245 26.48 -8.09 32.43
N HIS A 246 26.23 -8.01 33.74
CA HIS A 246 24.90 -7.79 34.32
C HIS A 246 24.83 -6.58 35.26
N ALA A 247 24.05 -5.56 34.91
CA ALA A 247 23.67 -4.48 35.81
C ALA A 247 22.24 -4.72 36.36
N SER A 248 22.06 -4.72 37.67
CA SER A 248 20.78 -5.09 38.29
C SER A 248 20.41 -4.26 39.51
N ARG A 249 19.11 -3.97 39.65
CA ARG A 249 18.50 -3.24 40.78
C ARG A 249 19.11 -1.86 41.03
N GLY A 250 19.05 -0.98 40.03
CA GLY A 250 19.51 0.40 40.11
C GLY A 250 21.02 0.58 40.02
N SER A 251 21.74 -0.45 39.57
CA SER A 251 23.20 -0.41 39.46
C SER A 251 23.66 0.24 38.15
N THR A 252 24.94 0.61 38.07
CA THR A 252 25.54 1.19 36.86
C THR A 252 26.82 0.46 36.46
N ILE A 253 26.95 0.04 35.20
CA ILE A 253 28.20 -0.53 34.67
C ILE A 253 28.67 0.30 33.48
N VAL A 254 29.98 0.57 33.41
CA VAL A 254 30.64 1.18 32.25
C VAL A 254 31.58 0.16 31.64
N ALA A 255 31.14 -0.51 30.57
CA ALA A 255 31.82 -1.60 29.88
C ALA A 255 32.29 -1.16 28.48
N GLU A 256 33.15 -0.14 28.44
CA GLU A 256 33.77 0.33 27.19
C GLU A 256 34.77 -0.72 26.68
N ASN A 257 34.87 -0.93 25.37
CA ASN A 257 35.78 -1.90 24.74
C ASN A 257 35.70 -3.33 25.30
N ALA A 258 34.59 -3.68 25.95
CA ALA A 258 34.40 -4.98 26.59
C ALA A 258 34.12 -6.06 25.55
N GLU A 259 34.52 -7.30 25.84
CA GLU A 259 34.26 -8.49 25.05
C GLU A 259 33.42 -9.47 25.89
N ALA A 260 32.25 -9.86 25.40
CA ALA A 260 31.46 -10.93 25.99
C ALA A 260 30.81 -11.74 24.87
N GLU A 261 31.34 -12.92 24.60
CA GLU A 261 30.91 -13.79 23.53
C GLU A 261 30.42 -15.15 24.06
N ASP A 262 29.50 -15.79 23.35
CA ASP A 262 29.07 -17.17 23.60
C ASP A 262 28.45 -17.43 24.99
N ALA A 263 27.80 -16.44 25.62
CA ALA A 263 27.03 -16.68 26.85
C ALA A 263 25.80 -17.58 26.60
N VAL A 264 25.40 -18.42 27.58
CA VAL A 264 24.19 -19.27 27.44
C VAL A 264 22.92 -18.43 27.35
N HIS A 265 22.81 -17.37 28.13
CA HIS A 265 21.60 -16.55 28.13
C HIS A 265 21.90 -15.21 27.46
N HIS A 266 22.61 -14.30 28.13
CA HIS A 266 22.86 -12.97 27.57
C HIS A 266 24.32 -12.52 27.66
N ASN A 267 24.85 -11.88 26.63
CA ASN A 267 26.18 -11.26 26.77
C ASN A 267 26.10 -10.00 27.64
N LEU A 268 25.02 -9.24 27.50
CA LEU A 268 24.83 -7.95 28.16
C LEU A 268 23.40 -7.81 28.72
N MET A 269 23.24 -7.49 30.00
CA MET A 269 21.91 -7.34 30.59
C MET A 269 21.81 -6.17 31.57
N ALA A 270 20.77 -5.35 31.44
CA ALA A 270 20.41 -4.31 32.42
C ALA A 270 18.98 -4.55 32.95
N THR A 271 18.84 -4.73 34.26
CA THR A 271 17.55 -5.07 34.90
C THR A 271 17.16 -4.09 36.02
N ARG A 272 15.85 -3.88 36.19
CA ARG A 272 15.24 -3.17 37.34
C ARG A 272 15.81 -1.76 37.57
N GLY A 273 15.72 -0.90 36.55
CA GLY A 273 16.13 0.51 36.63
C GLY A 273 17.64 0.72 36.63
N SER A 274 18.41 -0.25 36.14
CA SER A 274 19.87 -0.15 36.04
C SER A 274 20.30 0.56 34.75
N THR A 275 21.54 1.02 34.71
CA THR A 275 22.13 1.66 33.52
C THR A 275 23.41 0.94 33.12
N LEU A 276 23.62 0.74 31.82
CA LEU A 276 24.85 0.15 31.30
C LEU A 276 25.35 0.94 30.09
N TYR A 277 26.66 1.20 30.05
CA TYR A 277 27.35 1.82 28.91
C TYR A 277 28.24 0.78 28.24
N ALA A 278 28.14 0.63 26.92
CA ALA A 278 28.81 -0.42 26.15
C ALA A 278 29.34 0.14 24.82
N THR A 279 30.33 1.02 24.88
CA THR A 279 30.92 1.66 23.68
C THR A 279 32.13 0.86 23.18
N GLY A 280 32.21 0.57 21.89
CA GLY A 280 33.36 -0.11 21.26
C GLY A 280 33.49 -1.59 21.62
N GLY A 281 32.45 -2.21 22.17
CA GLY A 281 32.48 -3.57 22.68
C GLY A 281 32.01 -4.63 21.67
N THR A 282 32.36 -5.90 21.94
CA THR A 282 31.94 -7.05 21.14
C THR A 282 31.07 -7.97 22.00
N PHE A 283 29.78 -8.08 21.67
CA PHE A 283 28.77 -8.80 22.43
C PHE A 283 28.01 -9.78 21.52
N ARG A 284 28.65 -10.85 21.03
CA ARG A 284 28.10 -11.70 19.96
C ARG A 284 27.89 -13.16 20.34
N ARG A 285 27.10 -13.89 19.53
CA ARG A 285 26.89 -15.36 19.65
C ARG A 285 26.34 -15.86 20.99
N SER A 286 25.57 -15.06 21.72
CA SER A 286 24.78 -15.61 22.84
C SER A 286 23.85 -16.72 22.34
N LEU A 287 23.57 -17.74 23.15
CA LEU A 287 22.56 -18.75 22.79
C LEU A 287 21.11 -18.18 22.85
N ASP A 288 20.87 -17.15 23.67
CA ASP A 288 19.66 -16.33 23.63
C ASP A 288 20.01 -14.92 23.10
N ASP A 289 19.66 -13.83 23.81
CA ASP A 289 19.84 -12.46 23.31
C ASP A 289 21.25 -11.88 23.55
N CYS A 290 21.81 -11.13 22.60
CA CYS A 290 23.13 -10.51 22.83
C CYS A 290 23.04 -9.41 23.90
N ALA A 291 22.04 -8.53 23.81
CA ALA A 291 21.86 -7.45 24.78
C ALA A 291 20.40 -7.20 25.17
N VAL A 292 20.11 -7.18 26.47
CA VAL A 292 18.75 -7.02 27.01
C VAL A 292 18.64 -5.90 28.04
N SER A 293 17.82 -4.90 27.72
CA SER A 293 17.38 -3.87 28.67
C SER A 293 15.97 -4.19 29.15
N ILE A 294 15.77 -4.41 30.46
CA ILE A 294 14.49 -4.84 31.02
C ILE A 294 14.08 -4.08 32.30
N SER A 295 12.76 -3.89 32.48
CA SER A 295 12.14 -3.32 33.69
C SER A 295 12.62 -1.89 34.00
N GLY A 296 12.42 -0.98 33.04
CA GLY A 296 12.79 0.44 33.20
C GLY A 296 14.28 0.74 33.18
N SER A 297 15.11 -0.21 32.74
CA SER A 297 16.57 -0.04 32.63
C SER A 297 16.98 0.70 31.35
N VAL A 298 18.25 1.07 31.28
CA VAL A 298 18.85 1.78 30.14
C VAL A 298 20.13 1.08 29.72
N ILE A 299 20.31 0.88 28.42
CA ILE A 299 21.60 0.54 27.82
C ILE A 299 21.95 1.61 26.79
N GLU A 300 23.18 2.11 26.85
CA GLU A 300 23.77 3.06 25.92
C GLU A 300 24.95 2.37 25.24
N ALA A 301 24.83 2.05 23.95
CA ALA A 301 25.87 1.40 23.16
C ALA A 301 26.24 2.26 21.95
N ALA A 302 27.52 2.29 21.62
CA ALA A 302 28.01 2.95 20.41
C ALA A 302 29.19 2.17 19.83
N GLU A 303 29.30 2.07 18.51
CA GLU A 303 30.42 1.38 17.83
C GLU A 303 30.61 -0.09 18.29
N SER A 304 29.52 -0.74 18.70
CA SER A 304 29.54 -2.09 19.29
C SER A 304 28.90 -3.15 18.38
N ASP A 305 29.30 -4.40 18.55
CA ASP A 305 28.77 -5.56 17.80
C ASP A 305 27.83 -6.42 18.67
N PHE A 306 26.62 -6.69 18.18
CA PHE A 306 25.58 -7.51 18.81
C PHE A 306 25.08 -8.63 17.88
N SER A 307 25.98 -9.19 17.06
CA SER A 307 25.63 -10.11 15.98
C SER A 307 25.54 -11.58 16.42
N GLU A 308 24.94 -12.40 15.57
CA GLU A 308 24.92 -13.87 15.64
C GLU A 308 24.24 -14.47 16.88
N ALA A 309 23.37 -13.72 17.57
CA ALA A 309 22.55 -14.24 18.68
C ALA A 309 21.68 -15.44 18.26
N GLY A 310 21.52 -16.39 19.17
CA GLY A 310 20.62 -17.54 19.05
C GLY A 310 19.15 -17.16 19.12
N THR A 311 18.82 -15.95 19.58
CA THR A 311 17.49 -15.34 19.42
C THR A 311 17.60 -13.92 18.85
N HIS A 312 17.82 -12.88 19.65
CA HIS A 312 17.83 -11.49 19.19
C HIS A 312 19.15 -10.76 19.47
N GLY A 313 19.52 -9.80 18.62
CA GLY A 313 20.70 -8.97 18.86
C GLY A 313 20.46 -8.03 20.03
N ILE A 314 19.44 -7.18 19.94
CA ILE A 314 19.09 -6.20 20.96
C ILE A 314 17.61 -6.29 21.34
N VAL A 315 17.33 -6.36 22.65
CA VAL A 315 15.97 -6.38 23.20
C VAL A 315 15.76 -5.29 24.25
N GLY A 316 14.69 -4.53 24.08
CA GLY A 316 14.14 -3.63 25.10
C GLY A 316 12.77 -4.12 25.54
N THR A 317 12.57 -4.46 26.81
CA THR A 317 11.29 -4.96 27.32
C THR A 317 10.88 -4.41 28.69
N GLY A 318 9.57 -4.21 28.90
CA GLY A 318 9.03 -3.77 30.19
C GLY A 318 9.36 -2.31 30.53
N GLY A 319 9.09 -1.40 29.60
CA GLY A 319 9.27 0.04 29.79
C GLY A 319 10.72 0.51 29.80
N SER A 320 11.63 -0.27 29.21
CA SER A 320 13.07 0.03 29.19
C SER A 320 13.47 0.90 28.00
N ARG A 321 14.74 1.36 28.02
CA ARG A 321 15.37 2.10 26.93
C ARG A 321 16.65 1.41 26.46
N PHE A 322 16.89 1.45 25.17
CA PHE A 322 18.17 1.07 24.57
C PHE A 322 18.54 2.11 23.50
N ASN A 323 19.76 2.63 23.53
CA ASN A 323 20.30 3.45 22.45
C ASN A 323 21.51 2.75 21.83
N ALA A 324 21.53 2.61 20.50
CA ALA A 324 22.60 1.98 19.72
C ALA A 324 23.03 2.90 18.58
N GLU A 325 24.25 3.43 18.63
CA GLU A 325 24.82 4.30 17.60
C GLU A 325 25.98 3.62 16.87
N ASP A 326 25.96 3.60 15.54
CA ASP A 326 27.01 3.01 14.70
C ASP A 326 27.34 1.55 15.08
N CYS A 327 26.33 0.78 15.47
CA CYS A 327 26.47 -0.61 15.89
C CYS A 327 26.32 -1.61 14.72
N THR A 328 26.87 -2.81 14.88
CA THR A 328 26.62 -3.96 13.99
C THR A 328 25.71 -4.95 14.70
N ILE A 329 24.57 -5.32 14.08
CA ILE A 329 23.55 -6.18 14.66
C ILE A 329 23.06 -7.13 13.56
N THR A 330 23.85 -8.17 13.25
CA THR A 330 23.58 -9.02 12.08
C THR A 330 23.41 -10.49 12.40
N ASP A 331 22.75 -11.22 11.50
CA ASP A 331 22.72 -12.68 11.49
C ASP A 331 22.17 -13.36 12.76
N CYS A 332 21.31 -12.66 13.51
CA CYS A 332 20.57 -13.24 14.63
C CYS A 332 19.54 -14.26 14.11
N VAL A 333 19.24 -15.28 14.90
CA VAL A 333 18.27 -16.33 14.51
C VAL A 333 16.87 -15.76 14.36
N SER A 334 16.37 -15.01 15.35
CA SER A 334 15.03 -14.41 15.37
C SER A 334 15.07 -13.01 14.74
N ASP A 335 14.76 -11.97 15.53
CA ASP A 335 14.80 -10.58 15.10
C ASP A 335 16.11 -9.90 15.51
N ASN A 336 16.69 -9.02 14.70
CA ASN A 336 17.92 -8.32 15.09
C ASN A 336 17.65 -7.31 16.23
N VAL A 337 16.55 -6.56 16.14
CA VAL A 337 16.17 -5.54 17.12
C VAL A 337 14.71 -5.69 17.51
N VAL A 338 14.44 -5.78 18.81
CA VAL A 338 13.08 -5.91 19.36
C VAL A 338 12.80 -4.91 20.48
N ALA A 339 11.85 -4.01 20.26
CA ALA A 339 11.24 -3.22 21.34
C ALA A 339 9.87 -3.83 21.73
N ASN A 340 9.70 -4.18 23.00
CA ASN A 340 8.52 -4.90 23.48
C ASN A 340 7.96 -4.30 24.79
N ARG A 341 6.64 -4.44 25.00
CA ARG A 341 5.94 -4.04 26.24
C ARG A 341 6.26 -2.59 26.66
N SER A 342 5.92 -1.64 25.80
CA SER A 342 6.08 -0.19 26.03
C SER A 342 7.53 0.29 26.19
N SER A 343 8.48 -0.36 25.53
CA SER A 343 9.89 0.02 25.57
C SER A 343 10.25 0.94 24.41
N THR A 344 11.39 1.63 24.52
CA THR A 344 11.90 2.51 23.46
C THR A 344 13.31 2.10 23.06
N ILE A 345 13.53 1.85 21.77
CA ILE A 345 14.89 1.64 21.23
C ILE A 345 15.20 2.77 20.23
N SER A 346 16.39 3.35 20.32
CA SER A 346 16.89 4.30 19.34
C SER A 346 18.13 3.72 18.67
N ILE A 347 18.16 3.68 17.35
CA ILE A 347 19.22 3.12 16.52
C ILE A 347 19.64 4.17 15.50
N LYS A 348 20.93 4.44 15.38
CA LYS A 348 21.43 5.46 14.46
C LYS A 348 22.69 4.99 13.76
N GLY A 349 22.74 5.06 12.43
CA GLY A 349 23.92 4.72 11.64
C GLY A 349 24.31 3.23 11.68
N SER A 350 23.47 2.38 12.26
CA SER A 350 23.77 0.97 12.51
C SER A 350 23.38 0.06 11.35
N ILE A 351 24.03 -1.10 11.28
CA ILE A 351 23.74 -2.17 10.32
C ILE A 351 22.92 -3.23 11.03
N CYS A 352 21.70 -3.48 10.55
CA CYS A 352 20.75 -4.44 11.12
C CYS A 352 20.32 -5.46 10.05
N THR A 353 21.23 -6.33 9.60
CA THR A 353 20.98 -7.20 8.42
C THR A 353 20.95 -8.69 8.72
N GLY A 354 20.36 -9.49 7.83
CA GLY A 354 20.52 -10.95 7.84
C GLY A 354 19.73 -11.72 8.91
N GLY A 355 18.65 -11.16 9.48
CA GLY A 355 17.78 -11.90 10.39
C GLY A 355 17.29 -13.22 9.76
N LYS A 356 17.63 -14.36 10.39
CA LYS A 356 17.56 -15.68 9.73
C LYS A 356 16.17 -16.29 9.68
N GLU A 357 15.33 -16.01 10.67
CA GLU A 357 13.97 -16.55 10.76
C GLU A 357 12.88 -15.46 10.83
N ARG A 358 13.23 -14.22 11.18
CA ARG A 358 12.24 -13.14 11.35
C ARG A 358 12.67 -11.78 10.81
N ASP A 359 12.45 -10.72 11.58
CA ASP A 359 12.45 -9.33 11.15
C ASP A 359 13.74 -8.62 11.58
N ASN A 360 14.20 -7.62 10.83
CA ASN A 360 15.39 -6.89 11.26
C ASN A 360 15.05 -5.88 12.38
N VAL A 361 13.95 -5.14 12.24
CA VAL A 361 13.50 -4.13 13.20
C VAL A 361 12.04 -4.36 13.59
N ALA A 362 11.77 -4.71 14.85
CA ALA A 362 10.43 -5.06 15.31
C ALA A 362 9.99 -4.29 16.57
N ALA A 363 8.93 -3.48 16.45
CA ALA A 363 8.27 -2.81 17.57
C ALA A 363 6.94 -3.51 17.91
N LEU A 364 6.82 -4.00 19.15
CA LEU A 364 5.74 -4.85 19.62
C LEU A 364 5.05 -4.27 20.86
N ARG A 365 3.73 -4.40 20.95
CA ARG A 365 2.92 -4.13 22.17
C ARG A 365 3.14 -2.72 22.75
N GLY A 366 2.80 -1.70 21.95
CA GLY A 366 2.86 -0.30 22.36
C GLY A 366 4.27 0.25 22.50
N SER A 367 5.26 -0.37 21.86
CA SER A 367 6.66 0.04 21.93
C SER A 367 7.03 1.00 20.80
N THR A 368 8.16 1.69 20.94
CA THR A 368 8.66 2.63 19.95
C THR A 368 10.08 2.27 19.52
N ILE A 369 10.34 2.27 18.21
CA ILE A 369 11.70 2.25 17.67
C ILE A 369 11.93 3.53 16.86
N ASN A 370 13.05 4.20 17.12
CA ASN A 370 13.55 5.30 16.30
C ASN A 370 14.82 4.81 15.59
N ALA A 371 14.74 4.56 14.29
CA ALA A 371 15.83 4.07 13.47
C ALA A 371 16.18 5.13 12.42
N ASP A 372 17.39 5.67 12.50
CA ASP A 372 17.90 6.74 11.63
C ASP A 372 19.14 6.26 10.88
N SER A 373 19.15 6.35 9.55
CA SER A 373 20.25 5.88 8.71
C SER A 373 20.61 4.41 8.96
N VAL A 374 19.60 3.54 9.14
CA VAL A 374 19.76 2.11 9.43
C VAL A 374 19.63 1.27 8.16
N ASP A 375 20.56 0.32 7.96
CA ASP A 375 20.41 -0.72 6.94
C ASP A 375 19.68 -1.93 7.53
N ALA A 376 18.42 -2.13 7.13
CA ALA A 376 17.57 -3.24 7.53
C ALA A 376 17.40 -4.29 6.41
N SER A 377 18.43 -4.51 5.59
CA SER A 377 18.38 -5.45 4.46
C SER A 377 18.50 -6.94 4.83
N GLY A 378 18.01 -7.82 3.96
CA GLY A 378 18.23 -9.26 4.04
C GLY A 378 17.45 -9.98 5.14
N ALA A 379 16.38 -9.38 5.67
CA ALA A 379 15.51 -10.05 6.63
C ALA A 379 14.81 -11.27 5.99
N PHE A 380 14.69 -12.38 6.71
CA PHE A 380 13.90 -13.52 6.27
C PHE A 380 12.42 -13.15 6.09
N ARG A 381 11.87 -12.32 7.00
CA ARG A 381 10.45 -11.96 7.00
C ARG A 381 10.22 -10.48 6.66
N HIS A 382 10.48 -9.54 7.58
CA HIS A 382 10.29 -8.11 7.33
C HIS A 382 11.53 -7.29 7.66
N ALA A 383 11.82 -6.24 6.88
CA ALA A 383 12.84 -5.27 7.29
C ALA A 383 12.36 -4.50 8.52
N VAL A 384 11.10 -4.03 8.48
CA VAL A 384 10.49 -3.24 9.56
C VAL A 384 9.08 -3.75 9.89
N LEU A 385 8.83 -4.04 11.16
CA LEU A 385 7.54 -4.45 11.70
C LEU A 385 7.10 -3.53 12.85
N ALA A 386 5.86 -3.04 12.80
CA ALA A 386 5.16 -2.43 13.91
C ALA A 386 3.85 -3.17 14.17
N ILE A 387 3.67 -3.72 15.38
CA ILE A 387 2.45 -4.46 15.74
C ILE A 387 1.90 -4.12 17.13
N GLU A 388 0.57 -4.18 17.28
CA GLU A 388 -0.15 -4.00 18.55
C GLU A 388 0.08 -2.63 19.20
N GLY A 389 -0.33 -1.54 18.53
CA GLY A 389 -0.23 -0.18 19.06
C GLY A 389 1.17 0.44 19.04
N SER A 390 2.12 -0.20 18.35
CA SER A 390 3.53 0.20 18.33
C SER A 390 3.83 1.25 17.26
N THR A 391 4.97 1.93 17.43
CA THR A 391 5.46 2.96 16.51
C THR A 391 6.87 2.64 16.02
N VAL A 392 7.13 2.75 14.72
CA VAL A 392 8.50 2.80 14.18
C VAL A 392 8.69 4.09 13.41
N ASN A 393 9.72 4.85 13.75
CA ASN A 393 10.21 5.97 12.95
C ASN A 393 11.47 5.47 12.22
N PHE A 394 11.45 5.44 10.88
CA PHE A 394 12.50 4.88 10.03
C PHE A 394 12.95 5.92 8.99
N THR A 395 13.98 6.71 9.32
CA THR A 395 14.45 7.83 8.50
C THR A 395 15.77 7.47 7.82
N ASP A 396 15.95 7.87 6.56
CA ASP A 396 17.18 7.62 5.78
C ASP A 396 17.60 6.13 5.74
N GLY A 397 16.65 5.23 5.94
CA GLY A 397 16.91 3.81 6.08
C GLY A 397 16.84 3.03 4.76
N ILE A 398 17.42 1.84 4.78
CA ILE A 398 17.48 0.93 3.63
C ILE A 398 16.73 -0.35 3.98
N ALA A 399 15.82 -0.80 3.11
CA ALA A 399 15.09 -2.06 3.26
C ALA A 399 15.15 -2.87 1.96
N LYS A 400 16.18 -3.71 1.80
CA LYS A 400 16.41 -4.48 0.57
C LYS A 400 16.35 -5.98 0.78
N ASN A 401 15.98 -6.72 -0.26
CA ASN A 401 16.10 -8.18 -0.35
C ASN A 401 15.43 -8.92 0.84
N THR A 402 14.23 -8.51 1.24
CA THR A 402 13.49 -9.18 2.31
C THR A 402 12.82 -10.44 1.79
N GLY A 403 12.70 -11.50 2.59
CA GLY A 403 11.97 -12.71 2.19
C GLY A 403 10.44 -12.56 2.23
N GLY A 404 9.92 -11.66 3.06
CA GLY A 404 8.51 -11.24 3.06
C GLY A 404 8.36 -9.75 2.72
N GLN A 405 7.44 -9.06 3.40
CA GLN A 405 7.19 -7.64 3.17
C GLN A 405 8.35 -6.73 3.64
N ALA A 406 8.58 -5.58 3.02
CA ALA A 406 9.61 -4.65 3.50
C ALA A 406 9.19 -3.94 4.79
N MET A 407 8.03 -3.28 4.81
CA MET A 407 7.54 -2.55 5.99
C MET A 407 6.08 -2.87 6.28
N VAL A 408 5.77 -3.28 7.51
CA VAL A 408 4.42 -3.73 7.90
C VAL A 408 3.96 -3.08 9.20
N GLY A 409 2.88 -2.31 9.12
CA GLY A 409 2.11 -1.84 10.28
C GLY A 409 0.83 -2.66 10.45
N SER A 410 0.61 -3.26 11.62
CA SER A 410 -0.57 -4.10 11.89
C SER A 410 -1.17 -3.90 13.28
N ARG A 411 -2.50 -3.92 13.42
CA ARG A 411 -3.24 -3.76 14.69
C ARG A 411 -2.97 -2.41 15.38
N ASN A 412 -3.50 -1.34 14.79
CA ASN A 412 -3.44 0.04 15.29
C ASN A 412 -2.02 0.60 15.46
N CYS A 413 -1.12 0.32 14.51
CA CYS A 413 0.27 0.79 14.57
C CYS A 413 0.53 2.02 13.72
N LEU A 414 1.69 2.63 13.95
CA LEU A 414 2.22 3.73 13.17
C LEU A 414 3.63 3.40 12.66
N ILE A 415 3.85 3.56 11.37
CA ILE A 415 5.19 3.62 10.80
C ILE A 415 5.35 4.99 10.15
N ASN A 416 6.36 5.75 10.56
CA ASN A 416 6.77 6.99 9.90
C ASN A 416 8.11 6.74 9.23
N ALA A 417 8.12 6.76 7.92
CA ALA A 417 9.26 6.49 7.07
C ALA A 417 9.54 7.70 6.17
N GLU A 418 10.79 8.11 6.09
CA GLU A 418 11.18 9.26 5.27
C GLU A 418 12.51 8.97 4.59
N ARG A 419 12.60 9.29 3.28
CA ARG A 419 13.81 9.05 2.46
C ARG A 419 14.27 7.58 2.51
N VAL A 420 13.31 6.66 2.43
CA VAL A 420 13.55 5.22 2.49
C VAL A 420 13.64 4.63 1.08
N VAL A 421 14.58 3.70 0.91
CA VAL A 421 14.74 2.93 -0.33
C VAL A 421 14.30 1.49 -0.08
N ILE A 422 13.36 1.01 -0.89
CA ILE A 422 12.86 -0.37 -0.85
C ILE A 422 13.20 -1.06 -2.17
N GLU A 423 13.97 -2.14 -2.10
CA GLU A 423 14.36 -2.91 -3.30
C GLU A 423 14.19 -4.41 -3.08
N ASN A 424 13.60 -5.09 -4.05
CA ASN A 424 13.40 -6.54 -4.04
C ASN A 424 12.74 -7.11 -2.77
N PRO A 425 11.57 -6.59 -2.34
CA PRO A 425 10.82 -7.27 -1.30
C PRO A 425 10.28 -8.60 -1.82
N GLY A 426 10.36 -9.66 -1.01
CA GLY A 426 9.88 -11.00 -1.36
C GLY A 426 8.35 -11.12 -1.42
N HIS A 427 7.63 -10.13 -0.89
CA HIS A 427 6.18 -10.00 -1.00
C HIS A 427 5.79 -8.52 -1.22
N ASP A 428 4.96 -7.91 -0.37
CA ASP A 428 4.52 -6.52 -0.54
C ASP A 428 5.55 -5.52 -0.01
N ALA A 429 5.72 -4.35 -0.64
CA ALA A 429 6.70 -3.38 -0.14
C ALA A 429 6.21 -2.65 1.12
N LEU A 430 5.11 -1.90 1.01
CA LEU A 430 4.54 -1.12 2.12
C LEU A 430 3.14 -1.63 2.48
N VAL A 431 2.94 -2.05 3.74
CA VAL A 431 1.64 -2.58 4.19
C VAL A 431 1.15 -1.89 5.45
N ALA A 432 -0.06 -1.33 5.37
CA ALA A 432 -0.85 -0.95 6.54
C ALA A 432 -2.07 -1.88 6.68
N ASN A 433 -2.22 -2.52 7.84
CA ASN A 433 -3.29 -3.48 8.10
C ASN A 433 -3.96 -3.25 9.46
N GLU A 434 -5.25 -3.59 9.57
CA GLU A 434 -6.04 -3.53 10.82
C GLU A 434 -5.94 -2.17 11.53
N ALA A 435 -6.48 -1.14 10.87
CA ALA A 435 -6.51 0.26 11.35
C ALA A 435 -5.13 0.86 11.65
N SER A 436 -4.10 0.44 10.91
CA SER A 436 -2.74 1.00 11.04
C SER A 436 -2.51 2.14 10.06
N MET A 437 -1.46 2.91 10.30
CA MET A 437 -1.01 4.00 9.44
C MET A 437 0.45 3.83 9.07
N VAL A 438 0.76 3.90 7.77
CA VAL A 438 2.13 3.95 7.26
C VAL A 438 2.30 5.26 6.50
N ASN A 439 3.19 6.14 6.97
CA ASN A 439 3.55 7.38 6.31
C ASN A 439 4.92 7.21 5.64
N CYS A 440 4.97 7.16 4.32
CA CYS A 440 6.21 6.95 3.56
C CYS A 440 6.19 7.78 2.25
N PRO A 441 6.20 9.12 2.32
CA PRO A 441 6.20 9.97 1.14
C PRO A 441 7.53 9.85 0.37
N ASN A 442 7.46 10.01 -0.95
CA ASN A 442 8.60 9.96 -1.88
C ASN A 442 9.42 8.66 -1.81
N VAL A 443 8.78 7.55 -1.39
CA VAL A 443 9.43 6.24 -1.34
C VAL A 443 9.75 5.72 -2.74
N GLN A 444 10.90 5.07 -2.88
CA GLN A 444 11.27 4.34 -4.10
C GLN A 444 11.11 2.85 -3.84
N ILE A 445 10.22 2.21 -4.59
CA ILE A 445 9.93 0.77 -4.53
C ILE A 445 10.30 0.17 -5.88
N THR A 446 11.29 -0.72 -5.91
CA THR A 446 11.72 -1.42 -7.12
C THR A 446 11.89 -2.91 -6.86
N GLY A 447 11.82 -3.74 -7.92
CA GLY A 447 12.39 -5.09 -7.87
C GLY A 447 11.47 -6.26 -7.54
N GLY A 448 10.26 -6.34 -8.10
CA GLY A 448 9.48 -7.59 -8.10
C GLY A 448 8.71 -7.88 -6.80
N ALA A 449 8.20 -6.84 -6.14
CA ALA A 449 7.19 -7.00 -5.10
C ALA A 449 5.96 -7.77 -5.62
N GLN A 450 5.18 -8.40 -4.74
CA GLN A 450 3.83 -8.81 -5.12
C GLN A 450 3.00 -7.57 -5.42
N ASP A 451 2.80 -6.74 -4.39
CA ASP A 451 2.13 -5.44 -4.48
C ASP A 451 3.05 -4.35 -3.90
N GLY A 452 3.05 -3.15 -4.47
CA GLY A 452 3.90 -2.04 -4.01
C GLY A 452 3.38 -1.42 -2.71
N VAL A 453 2.33 -0.61 -2.81
CA VAL A 453 1.71 0.09 -1.69
C VAL A 453 0.37 -0.53 -1.37
N VAL A 454 0.19 -1.04 -0.16
CA VAL A 454 -0.99 -1.83 0.24
C VAL A 454 -1.62 -1.29 1.51
N SER A 455 -2.93 -1.03 1.45
CA SER A 455 -3.73 -0.58 2.59
C SER A 455 -4.94 -1.49 2.77
N LEU A 456 -5.07 -2.11 3.95
CA LEU A 456 -6.07 -3.15 4.25
C LEU A 456 -6.91 -2.80 5.49
N ARG A 457 -8.18 -3.21 5.52
CA ARG A 457 -9.01 -3.27 6.75
C ARG A 457 -9.03 -1.96 7.53
N GLY A 458 -9.53 -0.90 6.91
CA GLY A 458 -9.66 0.43 7.55
C GLY A 458 -8.33 1.14 7.83
N SER A 459 -7.23 0.69 7.23
CA SER A 459 -5.91 1.32 7.39
C SER A 459 -5.70 2.50 6.43
N ALA A 460 -4.61 3.22 6.63
CA ALA A 460 -4.19 4.31 5.76
C ALA A 460 -2.71 4.18 5.38
N VAL A 461 -2.38 4.43 4.11
CA VAL A 461 -0.99 4.63 3.68
C VAL A 461 -0.85 6.01 3.05
N ASN A 462 0.10 6.80 3.51
CA ASN A 462 0.51 8.04 2.85
C ASN A 462 1.78 7.78 2.04
N ALA A 463 1.64 7.61 0.73
CA ALA A 463 2.71 7.36 -0.25
C ALA A 463 2.72 8.45 -1.34
N GLU A 464 2.48 9.71 -0.94
CA GLU A 464 2.56 10.87 -1.84
C GLU A 464 3.94 10.94 -2.52
N GLY A 465 3.95 11.11 -3.84
CA GLY A 465 5.19 11.17 -4.64
C GLY A 465 5.96 9.85 -4.74
N ALA A 466 5.37 8.72 -4.31
CA ALA A 466 6.03 7.42 -4.39
C ALA A 466 6.28 6.98 -5.84
N THR A 467 7.41 6.33 -6.08
CA THR A 467 7.70 5.62 -7.34
C THR A 467 7.66 4.13 -7.08
N VAL A 468 6.79 3.42 -7.82
CA VAL A 468 6.58 1.97 -7.69
C VAL A 468 6.76 1.33 -9.05
N ASP A 469 7.82 0.52 -9.19
CA ASP A 469 8.21 -0.07 -10.47
C ASP A 469 8.32 -1.60 -10.41
N GLY A 470 7.62 -2.25 -11.34
CA GLY A 470 7.69 -3.68 -11.60
C GLY A 470 7.11 -4.63 -10.53
N PRO A 471 6.04 -4.30 -9.77
CA PRO A 471 5.38 -5.31 -8.94
C PRO A 471 4.67 -6.35 -9.82
N THR A 472 4.64 -7.60 -9.37
CA THR A 472 3.99 -8.69 -10.12
C THR A 472 2.47 -8.55 -10.20
N ARG A 473 1.84 -7.78 -9.32
CA ARG A 473 0.39 -7.50 -9.32
C ARG A 473 0.09 -6.01 -9.37
N HIS A 474 0.03 -5.29 -8.24
CA HIS A 474 -0.42 -3.90 -8.22
C HIS A 474 0.65 -2.93 -7.73
N CYS A 475 0.66 -1.69 -8.25
CA CYS A 475 1.50 -0.65 -7.67
C CYS A 475 0.88 -0.05 -6.41
N ALA A 476 -0.43 0.22 -6.44
CA ALA A 476 -1.18 0.69 -5.27
C ALA A 476 -2.51 -0.06 -5.12
N LEU A 477 -2.73 -0.69 -3.97
CA LEU A 477 -3.91 -1.48 -3.64
C LEU A 477 -4.56 -1.03 -2.32
N ALA A 478 -5.75 -0.47 -2.40
CA ALA A 478 -6.61 -0.22 -1.25
C ALA A 478 -7.79 -1.19 -1.25
N THR A 479 -7.98 -1.96 -0.16
CA THR A 479 -9.15 -2.84 0.01
C THR A 479 -9.68 -2.88 1.45
N GLU A 480 -10.98 -3.17 1.58
CA GLU A 480 -11.69 -3.35 2.86
C GLU A 480 -11.77 -2.05 3.69
N GLY A 481 -12.32 -0.99 3.08
CA GLY A 481 -12.57 0.30 3.74
C GLY A 481 -11.32 1.13 4.04
N SER A 482 -10.23 0.90 3.33
CA SER A 482 -8.94 1.55 3.55
C SER A 482 -8.70 2.77 2.64
N VAL A 483 -7.62 3.49 2.94
CA VAL A 483 -7.22 4.72 2.23
C VAL A 483 -5.77 4.64 1.78
N ILE A 484 -5.48 5.13 0.57
CA ILE A 484 -4.12 5.45 0.11
C ILE A 484 -4.07 6.88 -0.41
N ASN A 485 -3.05 7.65 0.00
CA ASN A 485 -2.66 8.88 -0.66
C ASN A 485 -1.46 8.59 -1.56
N PHE A 486 -1.64 8.71 -2.86
CA PHE A 486 -0.70 8.44 -3.94
C PHE A 486 -0.61 9.63 -4.93
N ASN A 487 -0.92 10.84 -4.45
CA ASN A 487 -0.85 12.06 -5.25
C ASN A 487 0.57 12.22 -5.81
N THR A 488 0.70 12.63 -7.07
CA THR A 488 1.97 12.74 -7.81
C THR A 488 2.79 11.45 -7.87
N GLY A 489 2.21 10.31 -7.47
CA GLY A 489 2.89 9.02 -7.50
C GLY A 489 3.08 8.51 -8.92
N THR A 490 4.07 7.64 -9.10
CA THR A 490 4.38 6.98 -10.36
C THR A 490 4.24 5.47 -10.16
N ALA A 491 3.41 4.83 -10.98
CA ALA A 491 3.16 3.40 -11.01
C ALA A 491 3.54 2.85 -12.38
N THR A 492 4.52 1.94 -12.44
CA THR A 492 5.00 1.38 -13.71
C THR A 492 5.15 -0.12 -13.70
N GLY A 493 4.89 -0.76 -14.85
CA GLY A 493 5.31 -2.13 -15.11
C GLY A 493 4.62 -3.20 -14.24
N SER A 494 3.43 -2.91 -13.71
CA SER A 494 2.72 -3.88 -12.87
C SER A 494 2.08 -5.01 -13.70
N GLY A 495 2.09 -6.24 -13.17
CA GLY A 495 1.48 -7.38 -13.87
C GLY A 495 -0.05 -7.33 -13.95
N ALA A 496 -0.70 -6.75 -12.93
CA ALA A 496 -2.12 -6.44 -12.85
C ALA A 496 -2.35 -4.91 -12.79
N GLU A 497 -3.45 -4.43 -12.20
CA GLU A 497 -3.81 -3.00 -12.24
C GLU A 497 -2.73 -2.13 -11.58
N GLY A 498 -2.43 -0.98 -12.18
CA GLY A 498 -1.47 -0.03 -11.60
C GLY A 498 -1.98 0.51 -10.27
N VAL A 499 -3.18 1.10 -10.29
CA VAL A 499 -3.84 1.65 -9.10
C VAL A 499 -5.23 1.06 -8.95
N ILE A 500 -5.53 0.42 -7.82
CA ILE A 500 -6.82 -0.22 -7.57
C ILE A 500 -7.39 0.09 -6.18
N ALA A 501 -8.61 0.64 -6.18
CA ALA A 501 -9.44 0.81 -4.99
C ALA A 501 -10.62 -0.18 -5.05
N SER A 502 -10.77 -1.03 -4.03
CA SER A 502 -11.78 -2.09 -4.02
C SER A 502 -12.50 -2.18 -2.66
N ARG A 503 -13.78 -2.57 -2.64
CA ARG A 503 -14.56 -2.76 -1.40
C ARG A 503 -14.62 -1.50 -0.52
N ALA A 504 -15.27 -0.47 -1.04
CA ALA A 504 -15.51 0.81 -0.35
C ALA A 504 -14.23 1.54 0.09
N CYS A 505 -13.20 1.54 -0.76
CA CYS A 505 -11.93 2.22 -0.48
C CYS A 505 -11.80 3.57 -1.17
N ILE A 506 -10.82 4.35 -0.72
CA ILE A 506 -10.47 5.65 -1.30
C ILE A 506 -9.00 5.64 -1.71
N ILE A 507 -8.71 6.02 -2.94
CA ILE A 507 -7.35 6.38 -3.35
C ILE A 507 -7.33 7.82 -3.87
N ASN A 508 -6.48 8.66 -3.28
CA ASN A 508 -6.18 9.98 -3.79
C ASN A 508 -4.92 9.87 -4.66
N ALA A 509 -5.04 10.10 -5.96
CA ALA A 509 -3.98 9.93 -6.97
C ALA A 509 -3.98 11.12 -7.95
N GLU A 510 -4.13 12.34 -7.42
CA GLU A 510 -4.09 13.56 -8.21
C GLU A 510 -2.71 13.73 -8.86
N ASN A 511 -2.67 14.04 -10.16
CA ASN A 511 -1.45 14.15 -10.97
C ASN A 511 -0.56 12.89 -10.93
N ALA A 512 -1.11 11.72 -10.62
CA ALA A 512 -0.38 10.47 -10.66
C ALA A 512 -0.14 10.00 -12.10
N VAL A 513 0.96 9.29 -12.33
CA VAL A 513 1.36 8.73 -13.63
C VAL A 513 1.32 7.21 -13.53
N VAL A 514 0.58 6.56 -14.42
CA VAL A 514 0.37 5.11 -14.44
C VAL A 514 0.70 4.59 -15.84
N THR A 515 1.84 3.93 -16.02
CA THR A 515 2.29 3.52 -17.36
C THR A 515 2.72 2.06 -17.43
N ASP A 516 2.41 1.39 -18.55
CA ASP A 516 2.81 0.00 -18.80
C ASP A 516 2.33 -0.99 -17.72
N CYS A 517 1.15 -0.71 -17.12
CA CYS A 517 0.53 -1.51 -16.07
C CYS A 517 -0.53 -2.46 -16.63
N GLY A 518 -0.72 -3.63 -16.03
CA GLY A 518 -1.78 -4.59 -16.42
C GLY A 518 -1.47 -5.40 -17.67
N THR A 519 -0.19 -5.45 -18.08
CA THR A 519 0.27 -6.06 -19.33
C THR A 519 0.25 -7.60 -19.32
N VAL A 520 0.21 -8.24 -18.14
CA VAL A 520 0.21 -9.71 -18.03
C VAL A 520 -1.21 -10.26 -17.94
N ASP A 521 -2.06 -9.65 -17.11
CA ASP A 521 -3.41 -10.14 -16.85
C ASP A 521 -4.50 -9.48 -17.71
N ALA A 522 -4.12 -8.60 -18.65
CA ALA A 522 -5.02 -7.82 -19.49
C ALA A 522 -6.09 -7.09 -18.65
N VAL A 523 -5.61 -6.42 -17.59
CA VAL A 523 -6.42 -5.62 -16.68
C VAL A 523 -6.18 -4.13 -16.91
N ASP A 524 -6.83 -3.30 -16.13
CA ASP A 524 -6.94 -1.87 -16.40
C ASP A 524 -5.82 -1.09 -15.68
N GLY A 525 -5.46 0.11 -16.16
CA GLY A 525 -4.44 0.93 -15.52
C GLY A 525 -4.87 1.43 -14.13
N VAL A 526 -6.04 2.08 -14.07
CA VAL A 526 -6.64 2.59 -12.83
C VAL A 526 -8.06 2.06 -12.66
N THR A 527 -8.33 1.40 -11.53
CA THR A 527 -9.63 0.75 -11.27
C THR A 527 -10.25 1.13 -9.93
N ALA A 528 -11.44 1.72 -9.95
CA ALA A 528 -12.31 1.82 -8.80
C ALA A 528 -13.40 0.72 -8.89
N ASN A 529 -13.49 -0.16 -7.89
CA ASN A 529 -14.41 -1.29 -7.86
C ASN A 529 -15.16 -1.43 -6.53
N GLU A 530 -16.38 -1.96 -6.57
CA GLU A 530 -17.23 -2.25 -5.40
C GLU A 530 -17.43 -1.03 -4.47
N VAL A 531 -18.08 0.00 -5.02
CA VAL A 531 -18.43 1.26 -4.32
C VAL A 531 -17.20 2.03 -3.81
N SER A 532 -16.08 1.93 -4.53
CA SER A 532 -14.84 2.65 -4.20
C SER A 532 -14.75 3.99 -4.94
N PHE A 533 -13.83 4.83 -4.49
CA PHE A 533 -13.58 6.14 -5.06
C PHE A 533 -12.09 6.33 -5.37
N ILE A 534 -11.79 6.82 -6.57
CA ILE A 534 -10.44 7.27 -6.94
C ILE A 534 -10.52 8.73 -7.41
N ASN A 535 -9.69 9.59 -6.83
CA ASN A 535 -9.42 10.92 -7.36
C ASN A 535 -8.14 10.88 -8.22
N PHE A 536 -8.30 10.90 -9.54
CA PHE A 536 -7.24 10.84 -10.56
C PHE A 536 -7.18 12.13 -11.40
N GLN A 537 -7.55 13.27 -10.81
CA GLN A 537 -7.56 14.56 -11.50
C GLN A 537 -6.15 14.95 -11.99
N GLY A 538 -6.03 15.38 -13.24
CA GLY A 538 -4.75 15.70 -13.89
C GLY A 538 -3.80 14.51 -14.06
N GLY A 539 -4.24 13.29 -13.78
CA GLY A 539 -3.42 12.09 -13.89
C GLY A 539 -3.19 11.64 -15.33
N GLU A 540 -2.18 10.82 -15.54
CA GLU A 540 -1.83 10.23 -16.83
C GLU A 540 -1.86 8.71 -16.72
N VAL A 541 -2.58 8.05 -17.63
CA VAL A 541 -2.53 6.60 -17.80
C VAL A 541 -2.22 6.26 -19.25
N SER A 542 -1.16 5.49 -19.49
CA SER A 542 -0.76 5.11 -20.85
C SER A 542 -0.18 3.71 -20.97
N GLY A 543 -0.32 3.07 -22.13
CA GLY A 543 0.27 1.75 -22.38
C GLY A 543 -0.20 0.68 -21.39
N SER A 544 -1.32 0.91 -20.70
CA SER A 544 -1.86 -0.06 -19.77
C SER A 544 -2.60 -1.15 -20.53
N GLY A 545 -2.82 -2.30 -19.89
CA GLY A 545 -3.41 -3.50 -20.48
C GLY A 545 -4.73 -3.23 -21.20
N ARG A 546 -5.87 -3.57 -20.60
CA ARG A 546 -7.16 -3.50 -21.30
C ARG A 546 -7.71 -2.09 -21.37
N ASP A 547 -8.02 -1.49 -20.22
CA ASP A 547 -8.63 -0.15 -20.17
C ASP A 547 -7.75 0.83 -19.38
N GLY A 548 -7.75 2.11 -19.74
CA GLY A 548 -7.01 3.14 -19.00
C GLY A 548 -7.62 3.41 -17.62
N LEU A 549 -8.86 3.92 -17.60
CA LEU A 549 -9.62 4.22 -16.39
C LEU A 549 -10.91 3.37 -16.32
N SER A 550 -11.12 2.68 -15.21
CA SER A 550 -12.27 1.83 -14.96
C SER A 550 -13.01 2.21 -13.68
N ALA A 551 -14.32 2.47 -13.80
CA ALA A 551 -15.25 2.62 -12.68
C ALA A 551 -16.31 1.51 -12.72
N LEU A 552 -16.24 0.59 -11.76
CA LEU A 552 -17.03 -0.65 -11.76
C LEU A 552 -17.97 -0.71 -10.56
N ARG A 553 -19.18 -1.27 -10.74
CA ARG A 553 -20.08 -1.68 -9.64
C ARG A 553 -20.37 -0.56 -8.63
N GLY A 554 -20.92 0.56 -9.11
CA GLY A 554 -21.27 1.69 -8.26
C GLY A 554 -20.10 2.59 -7.83
N SER A 555 -18.88 2.31 -8.32
CA SER A 555 -17.68 3.07 -7.99
C SER A 555 -17.56 4.35 -8.83
N VAL A 556 -16.69 5.25 -8.37
CA VAL A 556 -16.48 6.55 -9.00
C VAL A 556 -15.00 6.81 -9.24
N VAL A 557 -14.66 7.27 -10.44
CA VAL A 557 -13.35 7.85 -10.77
C VAL A 557 -13.54 9.33 -11.11
N ASN A 558 -12.87 10.21 -10.39
CA ASN A 558 -12.80 11.64 -10.70
C ASN A 558 -11.50 11.95 -11.42
N ALA A 559 -11.55 12.19 -12.73
CA ALA A 559 -10.41 12.28 -13.64
C ALA A 559 -10.52 13.51 -14.57
N GLY A 560 -10.98 14.64 -14.05
CA GLY A 560 -10.94 15.90 -14.81
C GLY A 560 -9.50 16.23 -15.22
N GLU A 561 -9.32 16.76 -16.43
CA GLU A 561 -8.00 17.09 -17.02
C GLU A 561 -7.03 15.91 -17.14
N ALA A 562 -7.48 14.66 -16.93
CA ALA A 562 -6.63 13.48 -17.03
C ALA A 562 -6.41 13.05 -18.49
N SER A 563 -5.35 12.27 -18.72
CA SER A 563 -5.01 11.69 -20.03
C SER A 563 -5.05 10.16 -19.99
N THR A 564 -5.65 9.53 -20.99
CA THR A 564 -5.73 8.08 -21.17
C THR A 564 -5.33 7.69 -22.60
N THR A 565 -4.11 7.19 -22.82
CA THR A 565 -3.60 6.94 -24.18
C THR A 565 -3.04 5.55 -24.38
N ASP A 566 -3.04 5.08 -25.62
CA ASP A 566 -2.31 3.87 -26.04
C ASP A 566 -2.67 2.61 -25.24
N ASN A 567 -3.91 2.49 -24.75
CA ASN A 567 -4.40 1.29 -24.04
C ASN A 567 -4.96 0.27 -25.05
N ASP A 568 -4.86 -1.03 -24.76
CA ASP A 568 -5.22 -2.07 -25.75
C ASP A 568 -6.69 -2.02 -26.17
N ARG A 569 -7.58 -1.55 -25.30
CA ARG A 569 -9.02 -1.54 -25.55
C ARG A 569 -9.66 -0.16 -25.38
N LYS A 570 -9.74 0.38 -24.16
CA LYS A 570 -10.54 1.59 -23.90
C LYS A 570 -9.77 2.64 -23.14
N GLY A 571 -9.99 3.91 -23.44
CA GLY A 571 -9.56 5.00 -22.55
C GLY A 571 -10.33 4.97 -21.24
N LEU A 572 -11.67 5.00 -21.33
CA LEU A 572 -12.59 5.04 -20.19
C LEU A 572 -13.62 3.91 -20.22
N LEU A 573 -13.85 3.26 -19.08
CA LEU A 573 -14.91 2.26 -18.89
C LEU A 573 -15.71 2.52 -17.60
N ALA A 574 -16.97 2.92 -17.74
CA ALA A 574 -17.95 2.92 -16.66
C ALA A 574 -18.90 1.73 -16.80
N TYR A 575 -18.90 0.81 -15.82
CA TYR A 575 -19.60 -0.48 -15.91
C TYR A 575 -20.42 -0.80 -14.65
N GLN A 576 -21.66 -1.27 -14.84
CA GLN A 576 -22.57 -1.65 -13.75
C GLN A 576 -22.76 -0.53 -12.71
N ALA A 577 -23.42 0.56 -13.11
CA ALA A 577 -23.60 1.76 -12.30
C ALA A 577 -22.30 2.48 -11.91
N GLY A 578 -21.21 2.25 -12.64
CA GLY A 578 -19.98 3.02 -12.47
C GLY A 578 -20.13 4.46 -12.96
N ARG A 579 -19.29 5.36 -12.43
CA ARG A 579 -19.24 6.75 -12.87
C ARG A 579 -17.82 7.24 -13.09
N ILE A 580 -17.58 7.89 -14.22
CA ILE A 580 -16.33 8.61 -14.49
C ILE A 580 -16.66 10.08 -14.76
N ASN A 581 -15.95 11.00 -14.11
CA ASN A 581 -15.93 12.42 -14.48
C ASN A 581 -14.58 12.71 -15.14
N PHE A 582 -14.57 13.19 -16.37
CA PHE A 582 -13.42 13.31 -17.28
C PHE A 582 -13.47 14.63 -18.05
N ASP A 583 -13.96 15.68 -17.40
CA ASP A 583 -14.12 17.00 -18.03
C ASP A 583 -12.75 17.58 -18.40
N ASN A 584 -12.62 18.12 -19.62
CA ASN A 584 -11.36 18.59 -20.22
C ASN A 584 -10.26 17.51 -20.31
N GLY A 585 -10.60 16.23 -20.21
CA GLY A 585 -9.63 15.13 -20.33
C GLY A 585 -9.28 14.80 -21.78
N THR A 586 -8.28 13.94 -21.97
CA THR A 586 -7.84 13.43 -23.28
C THR A 586 -7.84 11.91 -23.33
N ALA A 587 -8.57 11.30 -24.27
CA ALA A 587 -8.62 9.86 -24.51
C ALA A 587 -8.34 9.54 -25.99
N THR A 588 -7.10 9.18 -26.31
CA THR A 588 -6.64 9.02 -27.71
C THR A 588 -5.82 7.76 -27.93
N ASN A 589 -5.77 7.26 -29.17
CA ASN A 589 -4.97 6.09 -29.56
C ASN A 589 -5.30 4.80 -28.80
N ASN A 590 -6.52 4.63 -28.29
CA ASN A 590 -6.92 3.38 -27.63
C ASN A 590 -7.41 2.36 -28.68
N GLY A 591 -7.18 1.07 -28.43
CA GLY A 591 -7.37 0.04 -29.45
C GLY A 591 -8.81 -0.18 -29.94
N GLU A 592 -9.81 0.03 -29.09
CA GLU A 592 -11.23 -0.03 -29.46
C GLU A 592 -11.94 1.31 -29.28
N ARG A 593 -11.97 1.88 -28.06
CA ARG A 593 -12.82 3.04 -27.77
C ARG A 593 -12.15 4.10 -26.93
N GLY A 594 -12.57 5.35 -27.10
CA GLY A 594 -12.16 6.42 -26.21
C GLY A 594 -12.92 6.38 -24.88
N ALA A 595 -14.25 6.33 -24.93
CA ALA A 595 -15.10 6.28 -23.74
C ALA A 595 -16.31 5.35 -23.88
N GLU A 596 -16.56 4.54 -22.85
CA GLU A 596 -17.72 3.64 -22.78
C GLU A 596 -18.48 3.75 -21.45
N ALA A 597 -19.80 3.96 -21.54
CA ALA A 597 -20.72 3.84 -20.42
C ALA A 597 -21.69 2.67 -20.66
N THR A 598 -21.71 1.68 -19.77
CA THR A 598 -22.53 0.47 -19.97
C THR A 598 -23.24 -0.02 -18.71
N ARG A 599 -24.45 -0.55 -18.87
CA ARG A 599 -25.30 -1.12 -17.79
C ARG A 599 -25.62 -0.10 -16.69
N ALA A 600 -26.41 0.91 -17.04
CA ALA A 600 -26.84 1.99 -16.16
C ALA A 600 -25.69 2.83 -15.57
N SER A 601 -24.60 2.99 -16.34
CA SER A 601 -23.42 3.75 -15.91
C SER A 601 -23.42 5.17 -16.48
N ALA A 602 -22.49 6.00 -16.00
CA ALA A 602 -22.36 7.39 -16.45
C ALA A 602 -20.91 7.80 -16.74
N VAL A 603 -20.69 8.49 -17.84
CA VAL A 603 -19.44 9.20 -18.13
C VAL A 603 -19.76 10.67 -18.41
N ASN A 604 -19.15 11.58 -17.67
CA ASN A 604 -19.19 13.01 -17.95
C ASN A 604 -17.83 13.43 -18.50
N ALA A 605 -17.74 13.79 -19.77
CA ALA A 605 -16.51 14.16 -20.46
C ALA A 605 -16.73 15.47 -21.23
N GLN A 606 -17.21 16.49 -20.53
CA GLN A 606 -17.48 17.80 -21.13
C GLN A 606 -16.16 18.43 -21.60
N ASP A 607 -16.15 19.03 -22.79
CA ASP A 607 -15.00 19.72 -23.38
C ASP A 607 -13.75 18.80 -23.51
N ALA A 608 -13.95 17.47 -23.51
CA ALA A 608 -12.88 16.48 -23.59
C ALA A 608 -12.48 16.19 -25.04
N THR A 609 -11.24 15.72 -25.23
CA THR A 609 -10.70 15.25 -26.50
C THR A 609 -10.72 13.72 -26.53
N ILE A 610 -11.62 13.11 -27.29
CA ILE A 610 -11.82 11.66 -27.39
C ILE A 610 -11.73 11.24 -28.86
N ARG A 611 -10.53 11.16 -29.41
CA ARG A 611 -10.30 11.01 -30.87
C ARG A 611 -9.24 9.97 -31.21
N GLU A 612 -9.14 9.59 -32.48
CA GLU A 612 -8.09 8.67 -32.98
C GLU A 612 -8.10 7.29 -32.27
N ASN A 613 -9.27 6.78 -31.87
CA ASN A 613 -9.41 5.44 -31.29
C ASN A 613 -9.72 4.40 -32.38
N GLY A 614 -9.28 3.16 -32.21
CA GLY A 614 -9.31 2.12 -33.25
C GLY A 614 -10.71 1.68 -33.70
N GLY A 615 -11.73 1.96 -32.90
CA GLY A 615 -13.15 1.76 -33.20
C GLY A 615 -13.96 3.02 -32.88
N ASP A 616 -15.01 2.89 -32.07
CA ASP A 616 -15.88 4.03 -31.75
C ASP A 616 -15.24 4.97 -30.73
N ASN A 617 -15.30 6.28 -30.93
CA ASN A 617 -14.79 7.21 -29.91
C ASN A 617 -15.66 7.17 -28.65
N VAL A 618 -16.98 7.20 -28.81
CA VAL A 618 -17.95 7.27 -27.72
C VAL A 618 -19.01 6.17 -27.86
N LEU A 619 -19.20 5.38 -26.81
CA LEU A 619 -20.27 4.39 -26.72
C LEU A 619 -21.08 4.52 -25.42
N SER A 620 -22.40 4.63 -25.54
CA SER A 620 -23.34 4.48 -24.42
C SER A 620 -24.28 3.30 -24.66
N TYR A 621 -24.26 2.30 -23.77
CA TYR A 621 -25.02 1.05 -23.91
C TYR A 621 -25.84 0.71 -22.66
N GLY A 622 -27.04 0.15 -22.85
CA GLY A 622 -27.82 -0.49 -21.78
C GLY A 622 -28.27 0.50 -20.70
N SER A 623 -29.07 1.49 -21.10
CA SER A 623 -29.65 2.53 -20.25
C SER A 623 -28.60 3.41 -19.55
N SER A 624 -27.46 3.63 -20.20
CA SER A 624 -26.37 4.46 -19.68
C SER A 624 -26.49 5.92 -20.16
N THR A 625 -25.69 6.81 -19.57
CA THR A 625 -25.62 8.22 -19.98
C THR A 625 -24.18 8.63 -20.24
N LEU A 626 -23.92 9.31 -21.35
CA LEU A 626 -22.61 9.84 -21.68
C LEU A 626 -22.70 11.28 -22.17
N THR A 627 -21.84 12.16 -21.68
CA THR A 627 -21.78 13.58 -22.08
C THR A 627 -20.41 13.92 -22.66
N VAL A 628 -20.40 14.50 -23.86
CA VAL A 628 -19.22 15.01 -24.60
C VAL A 628 -19.52 16.37 -25.26
N ASN A 629 -20.35 17.20 -24.61
CA ASN A 629 -20.66 18.54 -25.14
C ASN A 629 -19.37 19.37 -25.28
N GLY A 630 -19.23 20.10 -26.40
CA GLY A 630 -18.07 20.94 -26.70
C GLY A 630 -16.76 20.18 -26.93
N GLY A 631 -16.79 18.84 -26.87
CA GLY A 631 -15.61 18.00 -27.02
C GLY A 631 -15.24 17.73 -28.48
N ASP A 632 -14.02 17.24 -28.68
CA ASP A 632 -13.52 16.73 -29.96
C ASP A 632 -13.58 15.20 -29.95
N CYS A 633 -14.53 14.64 -30.70
CA CYS A 633 -14.69 13.21 -30.93
C CYS A 633 -14.48 12.83 -32.40
N SER A 634 -13.65 13.57 -33.13
CA SER A 634 -13.34 13.35 -34.54
C SER A 634 -12.45 12.12 -34.77
N LEU A 635 -12.25 11.74 -36.04
CA LEU A 635 -11.25 10.72 -36.45
C LEU A 635 -11.45 9.36 -35.77
N ALA A 636 -12.70 8.93 -35.58
CA ALA A 636 -13.02 7.61 -35.04
C ALA A 636 -12.68 6.51 -36.06
N GLY A 637 -12.07 5.41 -35.61
CA GLY A 637 -11.83 4.21 -36.41
C GLY A 637 -13.11 3.47 -36.83
N GLY A 638 -14.24 3.76 -36.16
CA GLY A 638 -15.61 3.36 -36.49
C GLY A 638 -16.55 4.57 -36.47
N ASN A 639 -17.38 4.68 -35.43
CA ASN A 639 -18.33 5.78 -35.26
C ASN A 639 -17.83 6.82 -34.25
N ALA A 640 -18.12 8.11 -34.47
CA ALA A 640 -17.76 9.12 -33.45
C ALA A 640 -18.63 8.95 -32.20
N VAL A 641 -19.94 8.79 -32.34
CA VAL A 641 -20.88 8.53 -31.23
C VAL A 641 -21.82 7.36 -31.52
N VAL A 642 -21.91 6.44 -30.55
CA VAL A 642 -22.83 5.30 -30.55
C VAL A 642 -23.73 5.33 -29.32
N SER A 643 -25.04 5.18 -29.51
CA SER A 643 -26.01 5.07 -28.40
C SER A 643 -27.00 3.92 -28.60
N GLU A 644 -26.97 2.95 -27.69
CA GLU A 644 -27.73 1.69 -27.77
C GLU A 644 -28.52 1.37 -26.48
N GLY A 645 -29.67 0.71 -26.65
CA GLY A 645 -30.39 0.07 -25.55
C GLY A 645 -31.01 1.07 -24.57
N ALA A 646 -31.80 2.00 -25.09
CA ALA A 646 -32.43 3.11 -24.34
C ALA A 646 -31.41 4.01 -23.61
N SER A 647 -30.22 4.15 -24.18
CA SER A 647 -29.16 5.03 -23.65
C SER A 647 -29.36 6.49 -24.05
N ARG A 648 -28.59 7.37 -23.40
CA ARG A 648 -28.61 8.81 -23.68
C ARG A 648 -27.19 9.34 -23.92
N VAL A 649 -27.00 10.06 -25.02
CA VAL A 649 -25.75 10.80 -25.28
C VAL A 649 -26.02 12.29 -25.51
N TYR A 650 -25.19 13.13 -24.90
CA TYR A 650 -25.18 14.58 -25.10
C TYR A 650 -23.87 15.00 -25.77
N ALA A 651 -23.93 15.35 -27.05
CA ALA A 651 -22.81 15.75 -27.90
C ALA A 651 -23.11 17.09 -28.60
N ASN A 652 -23.66 18.06 -27.85
CA ASN A 652 -23.94 19.38 -28.40
C ASN A 652 -22.63 20.14 -28.62
N GLU A 653 -22.50 20.84 -29.76
CA GLU A 653 -21.31 21.62 -30.14
C GLU A 653 -20.03 20.77 -30.21
N ALA A 654 -20.17 19.43 -30.28
CA ALA A 654 -19.05 18.53 -30.40
C ALA A 654 -18.59 18.41 -31.86
N ASP A 655 -17.29 18.21 -32.04
CA ASP A 655 -16.72 17.80 -33.32
C ASP A 655 -16.79 16.27 -33.42
N LEU A 656 -17.59 15.75 -34.34
CA LEU A 656 -17.83 14.33 -34.60
C LEU A 656 -17.42 13.97 -36.06
N SER A 657 -16.57 14.81 -36.69
CA SER A 657 -16.20 14.67 -38.09
C SER A 657 -15.26 13.50 -38.36
N ASP A 658 -15.15 13.14 -39.64
CA ASP A 658 -14.11 12.23 -40.15
C ASP A 658 -14.12 10.82 -39.51
N ALA A 659 -15.28 10.38 -39.00
CA ALA A 659 -15.50 9.01 -38.58
C ALA A 659 -15.53 8.08 -39.82
N THR A 660 -14.89 6.90 -39.73
CA THR A 660 -14.83 5.96 -40.86
C THR A 660 -16.19 5.35 -41.21
N GLU A 661 -17.14 5.33 -40.27
CA GLU A 661 -18.51 4.84 -40.49
C GLU A 661 -19.55 5.96 -40.34
N ARG A 662 -19.87 6.40 -39.11
CA ARG A 662 -20.88 7.43 -38.87
C ARG A 662 -20.44 8.46 -37.87
N GLY A 663 -20.89 9.71 -38.05
CA GLY A 663 -20.77 10.72 -37.00
C GLY A 663 -21.59 10.32 -35.77
N ILE A 664 -22.87 9.97 -36.00
CA ILE A 664 -23.78 9.49 -34.94
C ILE A 664 -24.51 8.23 -35.40
N ASP A 665 -24.46 7.18 -34.60
CA ASP A 665 -25.33 6.00 -34.71
C ASP A 665 -26.18 5.82 -33.43
N CYS A 666 -27.49 6.06 -33.56
CA CYS A 666 -28.44 5.97 -32.45
C CYS A 666 -29.45 4.87 -32.70
N HIS A 667 -29.49 3.85 -31.84
CA HIS A 667 -30.29 2.63 -32.05
C HIS A 667 -31.02 2.16 -30.79
N ASP A 668 -32.04 1.34 -31.02
CA ASP A 668 -32.84 0.63 -30.01
C ASP A 668 -33.45 1.55 -28.94
N GLY A 669 -34.26 2.50 -29.40
CA GLY A 669 -34.99 3.43 -28.54
C GLY A 669 -34.10 4.42 -27.77
N SER A 670 -32.87 4.64 -28.23
CA SER A 670 -31.93 5.56 -27.61
C SER A 670 -32.22 7.02 -27.97
N LEU A 671 -31.57 7.94 -27.25
CA LEU A 671 -31.68 9.37 -27.46
C LEU A 671 -30.31 10.05 -27.55
N VAL A 672 -30.07 10.80 -28.62
CA VAL A 672 -28.87 11.63 -28.80
C VAL A 672 -29.25 13.10 -28.97
N SER A 673 -28.59 13.99 -28.24
CA SER A 673 -28.65 15.44 -28.47
C SER A 673 -27.33 15.91 -29.07
N ALA A 674 -27.38 16.43 -30.30
CA ALA A 674 -26.22 16.84 -31.09
C ALA A 674 -26.47 18.21 -31.75
N ARG A 675 -26.90 19.19 -30.96
CA ARG A 675 -27.17 20.54 -31.46
C ARG A 675 -25.87 21.20 -31.87
N ASN A 676 -25.82 21.79 -33.06
CA ASN A 676 -24.62 22.42 -33.64
C ASN A 676 -23.39 21.50 -33.68
N ALA A 677 -23.56 20.17 -33.69
CA ALA A 677 -22.44 19.24 -33.81
C ALA A 677 -21.95 19.18 -35.27
N ASP A 678 -20.66 18.98 -35.46
CA ASP A 678 -20.08 18.68 -36.77
C ASP A 678 -20.04 17.17 -36.97
N CYS A 679 -20.82 16.62 -37.87
CA CYS A 679 -20.82 15.21 -38.25
C CYS A 679 -20.36 15.02 -39.71
N SER A 680 -19.54 15.93 -40.24
CA SER A 680 -19.16 15.93 -41.64
C SER A 680 -18.11 14.87 -41.99
N SER A 681 -18.01 14.56 -43.28
CA SER A 681 -17.01 13.64 -43.82
C SER A 681 -17.08 12.21 -43.25
N ALA A 682 -18.25 11.78 -42.75
CA ALA A 682 -18.46 10.42 -42.27
C ALA A 682 -18.48 9.39 -43.43
N GLY A 683 -17.84 8.24 -43.23
CA GLY A 683 -17.70 7.21 -44.27
C GLY A 683 -18.97 6.44 -44.65
N THR A 684 -20.11 6.73 -44.04
CA THR A 684 -21.45 6.27 -44.46
C THR A 684 -22.48 7.34 -44.18
N ASP A 685 -22.83 7.58 -42.92
CA ASP A 685 -23.89 8.53 -42.55
C ASP A 685 -23.37 9.61 -41.62
N GLY A 686 -23.74 10.88 -41.86
CA GLY A 686 -23.47 11.91 -40.85
C GLY A 686 -24.22 11.60 -39.55
N ILE A 687 -25.53 11.37 -39.66
CA ILE A 687 -26.40 10.97 -38.54
C ILE A 687 -27.32 9.83 -38.98
N ALA A 688 -27.30 8.73 -38.24
CA ALA A 688 -28.25 7.62 -38.36
C ALA A 688 -29.08 7.44 -37.07
N ALA A 689 -30.41 7.32 -37.21
CA ALA A 689 -31.32 6.94 -36.13
C ALA A 689 -32.13 5.70 -36.53
N GLN A 690 -32.08 4.65 -35.72
CA GLN A 690 -32.62 3.33 -36.04
C GLN A 690 -33.50 2.79 -34.89
N ASN A 691 -34.48 1.94 -35.22
CA ASN A 691 -35.30 1.18 -34.28
C ASN A 691 -36.00 2.04 -33.19
N GLY A 692 -36.77 3.04 -33.63
CA GLY A 692 -37.52 3.92 -32.73
C GLY A 692 -36.67 4.92 -31.94
N SER A 693 -35.45 5.18 -32.38
CA SER A 693 -34.54 6.11 -31.71
C SER A 693 -34.83 7.57 -32.05
N ILE A 694 -34.32 8.48 -31.21
CA ILE A 694 -34.55 9.92 -31.34
C ILE A 694 -33.22 10.68 -31.37
N VAL A 695 -33.01 11.48 -32.42
CA VAL A 695 -31.86 12.41 -32.49
C VAL A 695 -32.33 13.86 -32.58
N HIS A 696 -31.78 14.72 -31.73
CA HIS A 696 -31.98 16.16 -31.76
C HIS A 696 -30.72 16.86 -32.30
N ALA A 697 -30.71 17.17 -33.60
CA ALA A 697 -29.56 17.68 -34.35
C ALA A 697 -29.84 19.04 -35.00
N THR A 698 -30.39 19.98 -34.22
CA THR A 698 -30.64 21.35 -34.70
C THR A 698 -29.32 22.05 -34.97
N GLY A 699 -29.15 22.60 -36.18
CA GLY A 699 -27.93 23.29 -36.60
C GLY A 699 -26.71 22.39 -36.87
N ALA A 700 -26.89 21.06 -36.90
CA ALA A 700 -25.78 20.13 -37.13
C ALA A 700 -25.28 20.17 -38.59
N TYR A 701 -23.98 19.94 -38.78
CA TYR A 701 -23.30 19.93 -40.08
C TYR A 701 -22.95 18.51 -40.48
N CYS A 702 -23.70 17.91 -41.41
CA CYS A 702 -23.59 16.51 -41.83
C CYS A 702 -23.21 16.38 -43.31
N SER A 703 -22.39 17.32 -43.81
CA SER A 703 -22.03 17.35 -45.23
C SER A 703 -20.95 16.32 -45.57
N SER A 704 -20.85 15.96 -46.85
CA SER A 704 -19.80 15.09 -47.40
C SER A 704 -19.78 13.66 -46.84
N ALA A 705 -20.93 13.16 -46.38
CA ALA A 705 -21.07 11.75 -46.02
C ALA A 705 -21.13 10.85 -47.27
N ASP A 706 -20.54 9.65 -47.19
CA ASP A 706 -20.44 8.72 -48.32
C ASP A 706 -21.77 8.07 -48.70
N PHE A 707 -22.81 8.11 -47.87
CA PHE A 707 -24.16 7.65 -48.19
C PHE A 707 -25.17 8.76 -47.96
N ALA A 708 -25.50 9.06 -46.70
CA ALA A 708 -26.48 10.08 -46.36
C ALA A 708 -26.01 11.07 -45.31
N GLY A 709 -26.40 12.34 -45.45
CA GLY A 709 -26.13 13.32 -44.39
C GLY A 709 -26.96 12.98 -43.14
N VAL A 710 -28.25 12.70 -43.34
CA VAL A 710 -29.20 12.37 -42.27
C VAL A 710 -30.08 11.20 -42.68
N PHE A 711 -30.08 10.13 -41.89
CA PHE A 711 -30.82 8.89 -42.16
C PHE A 711 -31.68 8.42 -40.97
N ALA A 712 -33.00 8.34 -41.15
CA ALA A 712 -33.92 7.81 -40.16
C ALA A 712 -34.56 6.49 -40.62
N TYR A 713 -34.49 5.47 -39.78
CA TYR A 713 -34.91 4.10 -40.09
C TYR A 713 -35.79 3.46 -39.01
N GLU A 714 -36.78 2.67 -39.43
CA GLU A 714 -37.65 1.85 -38.57
C GLU A 714 -38.28 2.61 -37.39
N GLY A 715 -39.16 3.57 -37.72
CA GLY A 715 -39.92 4.33 -36.73
C GLY A 715 -39.13 5.38 -35.95
N SER A 716 -37.91 5.67 -36.38
CA SER A 716 -37.04 6.65 -35.72
C SER A 716 -37.41 8.09 -36.06
N THR A 717 -36.99 9.03 -35.21
CA THR A 717 -37.25 10.46 -35.36
C THR A 717 -35.96 11.26 -35.31
N ILE A 718 -35.71 12.08 -36.33
CA ILE A 718 -34.59 13.05 -36.33
C ILE A 718 -35.14 14.48 -36.44
N ASN A 719 -34.66 15.37 -35.57
CA ASN A 719 -34.97 16.80 -35.62
C ASN A 719 -33.73 17.57 -36.10
N PHE A 720 -33.70 17.93 -37.38
CA PHE A 720 -32.57 18.50 -38.13
C PHE A 720 -32.87 19.91 -38.64
N HIS A 721 -33.44 20.76 -37.79
CA HIS A 721 -33.76 22.15 -38.15
C HIS A 721 -32.49 22.97 -38.39
N ASN A 722 -32.45 23.79 -39.45
CA ASN A 722 -31.30 24.61 -39.84
C ASN A 722 -29.98 23.81 -40.01
N GLY A 723 -30.05 22.50 -40.23
CA GLY A 723 -28.86 21.68 -40.46
C GLY A 723 -28.40 21.72 -41.92
N GLU A 724 -27.18 21.26 -42.18
CA GLU A 724 -26.61 21.15 -43.53
C GLU A 724 -26.22 19.71 -43.85
N ALA A 725 -26.72 19.17 -44.96
CA ALA A 725 -26.46 17.82 -45.46
C ALA A 725 -26.12 17.89 -46.96
N ASN A 726 -25.04 18.61 -47.28
CA ASN A 726 -24.63 18.89 -48.65
C ASN A 726 -23.57 17.88 -49.10
N LEU A 727 -23.45 17.69 -50.42
CA LEU A 727 -22.34 16.92 -51.03
C LEU A 727 -22.24 15.46 -50.56
N CYS A 728 -23.32 14.87 -50.09
CA CYS A 728 -23.42 13.45 -49.79
C CYS A 728 -23.51 12.64 -51.08
N SER A 729 -22.89 11.46 -51.11
CA SER A 729 -22.78 10.70 -52.37
C SER A 729 -24.13 10.17 -52.87
N GLN A 730 -25.08 9.88 -51.95
CA GLN A 730 -26.43 9.45 -52.28
C GLN A 730 -27.47 10.48 -51.84
N THR A 731 -27.87 10.49 -50.57
CA THR A 731 -29.01 11.31 -50.15
C THR A 731 -28.59 12.41 -49.17
N GLY A 732 -29.10 13.63 -49.30
CA GLY A 732 -28.94 14.62 -48.23
C GLY A 732 -29.72 14.21 -46.97
N ILE A 733 -31.05 14.10 -47.12
CA ILE A 733 -31.98 13.78 -46.02
C ILE A 733 -32.86 12.58 -46.42
N GLU A 734 -32.75 11.47 -45.70
CA GLU A 734 -33.46 10.22 -46.01
C GLU A 734 -34.26 9.65 -44.81
N ALA A 735 -35.54 9.34 -45.03
CA ALA A 735 -36.39 8.66 -44.05
C ALA A 735 -37.03 7.40 -44.63
N THR A 736 -36.88 6.27 -43.95
CA THR A 736 -37.31 4.95 -44.42
C THR A 736 -38.06 4.17 -43.32
N ARG A 737 -39.09 3.40 -43.72
CA ARG A 737 -39.88 2.50 -42.86
C ARG A 737 -40.57 3.21 -41.69
N SER A 738 -41.56 4.04 -42.00
CA SER A 738 -42.39 4.77 -41.01
C SER A 738 -41.60 5.74 -40.12
N SER A 739 -40.45 6.23 -40.60
CA SER A 739 -39.60 7.16 -39.85
C SER A 739 -40.00 8.62 -40.11
N THR A 740 -39.58 9.52 -39.23
CA THR A 740 -39.87 10.95 -39.32
C THR A 740 -38.60 11.79 -39.29
N ILE A 741 -38.44 12.72 -40.23
CA ILE A 741 -37.40 13.75 -40.17
C ILE A 741 -38.04 15.14 -40.22
N ASN A 742 -37.71 15.97 -39.23
CA ASN A 742 -38.10 17.38 -39.16
C ASN A 742 -36.89 18.27 -39.51
N ALA A 743 -36.80 18.72 -40.75
CA ALA A 743 -35.66 19.46 -41.31
C ALA A 743 -36.09 20.82 -41.88
N HIS A 744 -36.78 21.62 -41.07
CA HIS A 744 -37.20 22.97 -41.46
C HIS A 744 -35.97 23.87 -41.62
N ASP A 745 -36.01 24.70 -42.67
CA ASP A 745 -34.94 25.65 -43.00
C ASP A 745 -33.56 24.97 -43.19
N ALA A 746 -33.53 23.66 -43.43
CA ALA A 746 -32.31 22.89 -43.66
C ALA A 746 -31.76 23.11 -45.07
N ARG A 747 -30.47 22.80 -45.25
CA ARG A 747 -29.80 22.78 -46.56
C ARG A 747 -29.42 21.35 -46.91
N ALA A 748 -29.77 20.93 -48.12
CA ALA A 748 -29.29 19.68 -48.68
C ALA A 748 -29.14 19.89 -50.19
N SER A 749 -27.96 20.30 -50.63
CA SER A 749 -27.66 20.58 -52.03
C SER A 749 -26.62 19.62 -52.58
N THR A 750 -26.57 19.48 -53.92
CA THR A 750 -25.51 18.73 -54.62
C THR A 750 -25.37 17.25 -54.22
N ASN A 751 -26.45 16.65 -53.69
CA ASN A 751 -26.53 15.21 -53.42
C ASN A 751 -27.11 14.46 -54.63
N ALA A 752 -27.00 13.13 -54.71
CA ALA A 752 -27.71 12.39 -55.75
C ALA A 752 -29.23 12.56 -55.61
N ASP A 753 -29.77 12.41 -54.41
CA ASP A 753 -31.12 12.84 -54.05
C ASP A 753 -31.02 13.86 -52.90
N ASN A 754 -31.64 15.04 -52.99
CA ASN A 754 -31.54 15.98 -51.87
C ASN A 754 -32.43 15.56 -50.69
N VAL A 755 -33.67 15.12 -50.98
CA VAL A 755 -34.63 14.61 -49.98
C VAL A 755 -35.30 13.34 -50.48
N ARG A 756 -35.34 12.28 -49.65
CA ARG A 756 -35.98 11.00 -49.99
C ARG A 756 -36.77 10.39 -48.85
N ALA A 757 -38.09 10.22 -49.03
CA ALA A 757 -38.95 9.51 -48.09
C ALA A 757 -39.47 8.20 -48.70
N ASP A 758 -39.23 7.05 -48.03
CA ASP A 758 -39.67 5.72 -48.50
C ASP A 758 -40.42 4.93 -47.41
N TYR A 759 -41.31 4.04 -47.85
CA TYR A 759 -42.12 3.13 -47.01
C TYR A 759 -42.88 3.83 -45.86
N ALA A 760 -43.88 4.64 -46.22
CA ALA A 760 -44.75 5.35 -45.29
C ALA A 760 -44.03 6.31 -44.31
N SER A 761 -42.85 6.82 -44.69
CA SER A 761 -42.10 7.78 -43.88
C SER A 761 -42.57 9.21 -44.10
N THR A 762 -42.22 10.11 -43.18
CA THR A 762 -42.58 11.53 -43.24
C THR A 762 -41.33 12.40 -43.18
N ILE A 763 -41.17 13.33 -44.12
CA ILE A 763 -40.11 14.35 -44.06
C ILE A 763 -40.72 15.75 -44.14
N ASN A 764 -40.35 16.63 -43.22
CA ASN A 764 -40.78 18.03 -43.17
C ASN A 764 -39.60 18.95 -43.48
N VAL A 765 -39.56 19.52 -44.69
CA VAL A 765 -38.47 20.36 -45.23
C VAL A 765 -39.01 21.72 -45.68
N HIS A 766 -39.73 22.39 -44.79
CA HIS A 766 -40.30 23.71 -45.07
C HIS A 766 -39.20 24.76 -45.24
N ASN A 767 -39.32 25.61 -46.27
CA ASN A 767 -38.34 26.63 -46.66
C ASN A 767 -36.89 26.11 -46.81
N ALA A 768 -36.71 24.81 -47.07
CA ALA A 768 -35.40 24.22 -47.23
C ALA A 768 -34.75 24.63 -48.55
N ASP A 769 -33.43 24.75 -48.53
CA ASP A 769 -32.60 24.96 -49.71
C ASP A 769 -32.10 23.61 -50.23
N LEU A 770 -32.70 23.13 -51.31
CA LEU A 770 -32.50 21.81 -51.88
C LEU A 770 -32.03 21.90 -53.33
N THR A 771 -31.19 22.89 -53.66
CA THR A 771 -30.76 23.15 -55.05
C THR A 771 -29.70 22.17 -55.54
N ASP A 772 -29.53 22.17 -56.86
CA ASP A 772 -28.40 21.58 -57.58
C ASP A 772 -28.21 20.09 -57.30
N SER A 773 -29.29 19.34 -57.07
CA SER A 773 -29.22 17.88 -56.94
C SER A 773 -28.58 17.27 -58.19
N ASN A 774 -27.66 16.32 -57.99
CA ASN A 774 -27.08 15.48 -59.04
C ASN A 774 -28.07 14.44 -59.59
N GLY A 775 -29.24 14.26 -58.98
CA GLY A 775 -30.33 13.40 -59.41
C GLY A 775 -31.67 14.07 -59.15
N ASP A 776 -32.44 13.57 -58.17
CA ASP A 776 -33.77 14.11 -57.84
C ASP A 776 -33.73 15.10 -56.66
N GLY A 777 -34.43 16.22 -56.75
CA GLY A 777 -34.52 17.21 -55.67
C GLY A 777 -35.30 16.65 -54.47
N ILE A 778 -36.58 16.33 -54.66
CA ILE A 778 -37.44 15.71 -53.64
C ILE A 778 -38.09 14.44 -54.19
N VAL A 779 -37.95 13.34 -53.46
CA VAL A 779 -38.58 12.04 -53.76
C VAL A 779 -39.45 11.59 -52.59
N ALA A 780 -40.71 11.26 -52.87
CA ALA A 780 -41.60 10.56 -51.95
C ALA A 780 -42.10 9.26 -52.59
N ASN A 781 -41.96 8.15 -51.88
CA ASN A 781 -42.20 6.80 -52.40
C ASN A 781 -43.07 5.95 -51.46
N ARG A 782 -43.84 4.99 -52.01
CA ARG A 782 -44.57 3.93 -51.27
C ARG A 782 -45.37 4.45 -50.08
N GLY A 783 -46.32 5.34 -50.35
CA GLY A 783 -47.19 5.92 -49.32
C GLY A 783 -46.53 6.94 -48.40
N SER A 784 -45.27 7.31 -48.63
CA SER A 784 -44.57 8.33 -47.83
C SER A 784 -45.10 9.74 -48.09
N THR A 785 -44.83 10.64 -47.15
CA THR A 785 -45.23 12.05 -47.22
C THR A 785 -44.03 12.98 -47.11
N VAL A 786 -43.92 13.95 -48.02
CA VAL A 786 -42.94 15.05 -47.89
C VAL A 786 -43.66 16.39 -47.85
N ASN A 787 -43.44 17.16 -46.78
CA ASN A 787 -43.96 18.52 -46.62
C ASN A 787 -42.84 19.53 -46.90
N ALA A 788 -42.87 20.14 -48.08
CA ALA A 788 -41.80 20.97 -48.64
C ALA A 788 -42.32 22.35 -49.07
N SER A 789 -43.17 23.00 -48.25
CA SER A 789 -43.69 24.32 -48.62
C SER A 789 -42.58 25.36 -48.61
N GLY A 790 -42.49 26.17 -49.66
CA GLY A 790 -41.47 27.21 -49.82
C GLY A 790 -40.06 26.69 -50.09
N ALA A 791 -39.87 25.38 -50.27
CA ALA A 791 -38.57 24.80 -50.58
C ALA A 791 -38.13 25.10 -52.03
N SER A 792 -36.82 25.20 -52.26
CA SER A 792 -36.22 25.35 -53.59
C SER A 792 -35.52 24.06 -54.00
N VAL A 793 -35.87 23.49 -55.15
CA VAL A 793 -35.20 22.34 -55.79
C VAL A 793 -34.61 22.71 -57.16
N ASP A 794 -34.27 23.99 -57.34
CA ASP A 794 -33.77 24.51 -58.60
C ASP A 794 -32.46 23.80 -59.01
N GLY A 795 -32.29 23.54 -60.30
CA GLY A 795 -31.06 22.95 -60.82
C GLY A 795 -30.92 21.42 -60.69
N ALA A 796 -31.96 20.71 -60.21
CA ALA A 796 -31.92 19.24 -60.10
C ALA A 796 -31.69 18.56 -61.46
N SER A 797 -30.74 17.62 -61.55
CA SER A 797 -30.27 17.06 -62.82
C SER A 797 -31.27 16.10 -63.49
N VAL A 798 -32.13 15.44 -62.70
CA VAL A 798 -33.13 14.48 -63.18
C VAL A 798 -34.53 15.06 -62.97
N GLN A 799 -35.09 14.98 -61.77
CA GLN A 799 -36.40 15.55 -61.44
C GLN A 799 -36.33 16.54 -60.29
N GLY A 800 -37.10 17.63 -60.34
CA GLY A 800 -37.23 18.54 -59.20
C GLY A 800 -38.00 17.89 -58.05
N VAL A 801 -39.23 17.46 -58.32
CA VAL A 801 -40.15 16.87 -57.34
C VAL A 801 -40.83 15.63 -57.92
N LEU A 802 -40.65 14.46 -57.29
CA LEU A 802 -41.21 13.16 -57.69
C LEU A 802 -42.06 12.53 -56.57
N ALA A 803 -43.35 12.30 -56.83
CA ALA A 803 -44.21 11.45 -56.00
C ALA A 803 -44.56 10.13 -56.70
N TYR A 804 -44.26 9.01 -56.05
CA TYR A 804 -44.35 7.66 -56.62
C TYR A 804 -45.05 6.65 -55.69
N GLU A 805 -45.82 5.72 -56.25
CA GLU A 805 -46.51 4.62 -55.55
C GLU A 805 -47.35 5.06 -54.33
N GLY A 806 -48.34 5.91 -54.57
CA GLY A 806 -49.28 6.36 -53.54
C GLY A 806 -48.70 7.39 -52.56
N ALA A 807 -47.52 7.94 -52.85
CA ALA A 807 -46.89 8.95 -52.04
C ALA A 807 -47.57 10.33 -52.15
N ARG A 808 -47.27 11.20 -51.18
CA ARG A 808 -47.84 12.55 -51.06
C ARG A 808 -46.74 13.59 -50.92
N ILE A 809 -46.78 14.65 -51.73
CA ILE A 809 -45.87 15.79 -51.57
C ILE A 809 -46.66 17.09 -51.47
N ASN A 810 -46.38 17.91 -50.46
CA ASN A 810 -46.88 19.28 -50.37
C ASN A 810 -45.75 20.26 -50.71
N PHE A 811 -45.69 20.70 -51.96
CA PHE A 811 -44.68 21.61 -52.52
C PHE A 811 -45.26 23.01 -52.79
N SER A 812 -46.05 23.52 -51.85
CA SER A 812 -46.72 24.82 -52.02
C SER A 812 -45.75 25.99 -51.92
N GLY A 813 -45.79 26.92 -52.88
CA GLY A 813 -44.90 28.08 -52.94
C GLY A 813 -43.43 27.75 -53.22
N GLY A 814 -43.09 26.51 -53.58
CA GLY A 814 -41.72 26.09 -53.87
C GLY A 814 -41.26 26.46 -55.29
N SER A 815 -39.96 26.31 -55.54
CA SER A 815 -39.33 26.54 -56.85
C SER A 815 -38.66 25.27 -57.37
N ALA A 816 -38.94 24.90 -58.62
CA ALA A 816 -38.36 23.76 -59.33
C ALA A 816 -38.01 24.16 -60.77
N VAL A 817 -37.16 25.16 -60.94
CA VAL A 817 -36.70 25.62 -62.26
C VAL A 817 -35.30 25.10 -62.61
N ASN A 818 -34.97 25.13 -63.89
CA ASN A 818 -33.73 24.61 -64.46
C ASN A 818 -33.49 23.12 -64.13
N THR A 819 -34.57 22.34 -64.03
CA THR A 819 -34.47 20.90 -63.76
C THR A 819 -34.26 20.12 -65.07
N GLY A 820 -33.49 19.04 -65.05
CA GLY A 820 -33.07 18.35 -66.26
C GLY A 820 -34.20 17.71 -67.09
N SER A 821 -34.86 16.68 -66.57
CA SER A 821 -35.91 15.96 -67.31
C SER A 821 -37.30 16.51 -67.05
N ARG A 822 -37.68 16.69 -65.77
CA ARG A 822 -39.05 17.02 -65.34
C ARG A 822 -39.01 17.82 -64.04
N SER A 823 -39.71 18.94 -63.97
CA SER A 823 -39.69 19.76 -62.76
C SER A 823 -40.57 19.18 -61.66
N ILE A 824 -41.82 18.87 -61.99
CA ILE A 824 -42.78 18.25 -61.05
C ILE A 824 -43.41 17.02 -61.72
N GLU A 825 -43.37 15.87 -61.07
CA GLU A 825 -43.95 14.60 -61.54
C GLU A 825 -44.71 13.85 -60.44
N ALA A 826 -45.96 13.47 -60.74
CA ALA A 826 -46.71 12.50 -59.92
C ALA A 826 -47.10 11.27 -60.75
N THR A 827 -46.82 10.08 -60.23
CA THR A 827 -47.11 8.81 -60.92
C THR A 827 -47.57 7.69 -59.95
N ARG A 828 -48.28 6.70 -60.50
CA ARG A 828 -48.77 5.50 -59.79
C ARG A 828 -49.63 5.80 -58.54
N GLY A 829 -50.70 6.56 -58.73
CA GLY A 829 -51.67 6.86 -57.67
C GLY A 829 -51.19 7.89 -56.64
N SER A 830 -50.16 8.67 -56.97
CA SER A 830 -49.54 9.63 -56.05
C SER A 830 -50.21 11.00 -56.10
N TRP A 831 -49.86 11.87 -55.15
CA TRP A 831 -50.51 13.17 -54.97
C TRP A 831 -49.47 14.26 -54.72
N ILE A 832 -49.50 15.34 -55.50
CA ILE A 832 -48.67 16.53 -55.26
C ILE A 832 -49.53 17.77 -55.14
N ASN A 833 -49.38 18.53 -54.06
CA ASN A 833 -49.93 19.88 -53.93
C ASN A 833 -48.84 20.92 -54.17
N ALA A 834 -48.81 21.48 -55.39
CA ALA A 834 -47.84 22.47 -55.85
C ALA A 834 -48.50 23.84 -56.10
N HIS A 835 -49.41 24.24 -55.21
CA HIS A 835 -50.07 25.55 -55.27
C HIS A 835 -49.06 26.70 -55.13
N ASN A 836 -49.16 27.73 -55.98
CA ASN A 836 -48.21 28.84 -56.09
C ASN A 836 -46.75 28.41 -56.38
N ALA A 837 -46.50 27.20 -56.87
CA ALA A 837 -45.14 26.75 -57.16
C ALA A 837 -44.64 27.26 -58.53
N THR A 838 -43.33 27.44 -58.65
CA THR A 838 -42.66 27.76 -59.93
C THR A 838 -42.01 26.48 -60.46
N ALA A 839 -42.23 26.11 -61.72
CA ALA A 839 -41.68 24.90 -62.31
C ALA A 839 -41.50 25.06 -63.84
N ASP A 840 -40.49 24.45 -64.46
CA ASP A 840 -40.38 24.48 -65.93
C ASP A 840 -41.42 23.57 -66.58
N THR A 841 -41.55 22.35 -66.07
CA THR A 841 -42.44 21.29 -66.61
C THR A 841 -43.23 20.56 -65.53
N VAL A 842 -44.54 20.39 -65.75
CA VAL A 842 -45.42 19.61 -64.88
C VAL A 842 -45.94 18.38 -65.62
N ASN A 843 -45.70 17.19 -65.06
CA ASN A 843 -45.99 15.88 -65.66
C ASN A 843 -46.88 15.02 -64.74
N LEU A 844 -47.89 14.37 -65.31
CA LEU A 844 -48.84 13.55 -64.56
C LEU A 844 -49.05 12.19 -65.21
N PHE A 845 -48.95 11.12 -64.42
CA PHE A 845 -49.09 9.75 -64.91
C PHE A 845 -49.95 8.87 -63.99
N SER A 846 -50.53 7.81 -64.58
CA SER A 846 -51.02 6.61 -63.89
C SER A 846 -51.85 6.85 -62.62
N GLY A 847 -53.02 7.49 -62.75
CA GLY A 847 -54.00 7.64 -61.66
C GLY A 847 -53.59 8.59 -60.53
N SER A 848 -52.61 9.47 -60.78
CA SER A 848 -52.09 10.43 -59.80
C SER A 848 -52.81 11.77 -59.87
N TRP A 849 -52.47 12.67 -58.95
CA TRP A 849 -53.04 14.02 -58.86
C TRP A 849 -51.97 15.09 -58.63
N ILE A 850 -52.07 16.24 -59.32
CA ILE A 850 -51.25 17.43 -59.07
C ILE A 850 -52.15 18.67 -58.98
N ASN A 851 -52.12 19.39 -57.86
CA ASN A 851 -52.69 20.74 -57.76
C ASN A 851 -51.62 21.81 -58.04
N PHE A 852 -51.63 22.36 -59.25
CA PHE A 852 -50.71 23.42 -59.69
C PHE A 852 -51.43 24.78 -59.86
N THR A 853 -52.36 25.10 -58.96
CA THR A 853 -53.11 26.37 -59.01
C THR A 853 -52.19 27.55 -58.73
N ASN A 854 -52.32 28.63 -59.52
CA ASN A 854 -51.47 29.83 -59.48
C ASN A 854 -49.96 29.56 -59.67
N GLY A 855 -49.58 28.37 -60.15
CA GLY A 855 -48.20 28.06 -60.47
C GLY A 855 -47.77 28.70 -61.79
N THR A 856 -46.47 28.89 -61.95
CA THR A 856 -45.86 29.39 -63.19
C THR A 856 -45.01 28.29 -63.82
N GLY A 857 -45.32 27.90 -65.06
CA GLY A 857 -44.64 26.81 -65.76
C GLY A 857 -45.32 26.31 -67.01
N SER A 858 -44.68 25.38 -67.72
CA SER A 858 -45.29 24.67 -68.85
C SER A 858 -45.85 23.31 -68.42
N VAL A 859 -47.05 22.97 -68.88
CA VAL A 859 -47.71 21.71 -68.54
C VAL A 859 -47.58 20.77 -69.72
N ALA A 860 -46.89 19.64 -69.53
CA ALA A 860 -46.64 18.68 -70.60
C ALA A 860 -47.75 17.60 -70.60
N SER A 861 -48.87 17.85 -71.30
CA SER A 861 -49.71 16.75 -71.78
C SER A 861 -50.51 17.09 -73.03
N SER A 862 -50.60 16.09 -73.91
CA SER A 862 -51.65 15.96 -74.91
C SER A 862 -52.91 15.36 -74.24
N ILE A 863 -53.97 16.19 -74.10
CA ILE A 863 -55.39 15.86 -73.78
C ILE A 863 -55.60 15.36 -72.31
N ASP A 864 -56.37 15.98 -71.38
CA ASP A 864 -57.60 16.78 -71.43
C ASP A 864 -57.69 17.89 -70.33
N MET A 865 -58.32 19.02 -70.68
CA MET A 865 -58.89 20.13 -69.86
C MET A 865 -58.08 20.75 -68.69
N ILE A 866 -57.49 21.91 -69.00
CA ILE A 866 -57.14 22.98 -68.05
C ILE A 866 -58.44 23.69 -67.60
N SER A 867 -58.69 23.81 -66.29
CA SER A 867 -59.74 24.68 -65.73
C SER A 867 -59.12 25.89 -65.03
N GLU A 868 -59.86 27.00 -64.86
CA GLU A 868 -59.44 28.18 -64.07
C GLU A 868 -59.10 27.85 -62.60
N LYS A 869 -59.41 26.64 -62.13
CA LYS A 869 -59.13 26.15 -60.76
C LYS A 869 -57.95 25.17 -60.66
N GLY A 870 -57.19 24.95 -61.74
CA GLY A 870 -56.07 23.99 -61.80
C GLY A 870 -56.32 22.79 -62.73
N ILE A 871 -55.31 21.91 -62.83
CA ILE A 871 -55.35 20.64 -63.58
C ILE A 871 -56.01 19.58 -62.70
N PHE A 872 -57.17 19.05 -63.12
CA PHE A 872 -57.89 17.99 -62.41
C PHE A 872 -58.06 16.78 -63.31
N PHE A 873 -57.59 15.61 -62.87
CA PHE A 873 -58.02 14.33 -63.44
C PHE A 873 -58.58 13.43 -62.34
N GLY A 874 -59.90 13.24 -62.35
CA GLY A 874 -60.62 12.30 -61.51
C GLY A 874 -62.07 12.23 -61.99
N GLY A 875 -62.54 11.04 -62.35
CA GLY A 875 -63.94 10.80 -62.71
C GLY A 875 -64.92 11.20 -61.59
N PRO A 876 -66.23 11.26 -61.87
CA PRO A 876 -67.18 11.96 -61.02
C PRO A 876 -67.33 11.33 -59.63
N ALA A 877 -67.19 12.20 -58.61
CA ALA A 877 -67.75 12.13 -57.26
C ALA A 877 -67.46 10.90 -56.38
N MET A 878 -66.58 11.08 -55.40
CA MET A 878 -66.78 10.55 -54.04
C MET A 878 -66.56 11.70 -53.04
N GLU A 879 -67.62 12.48 -52.81
CA GLU A 879 -67.66 13.46 -51.71
C GLU A 879 -68.47 12.96 -50.51
N ASP A 880 -69.05 11.74 -50.55
CA ASP A 880 -69.85 11.19 -49.45
C ASP A 880 -69.60 9.69 -49.25
N ALA A 881 -68.52 9.32 -48.55
CA ALA A 881 -68.42 8.07 -47.77
C ALA A 881 -67.06 7.97 -47.06
N TYR A 882 -66.97 8.46 -45.83
CA TYR A 882 -66.31 7.82 -44.67
C TYR A 882 -66.25 8.83 -43.51
N ALA A 883 -67.40 9.09 -42.91
CA ALA A 883 -67.45 9.43 -41.50
C ALA A 883 -67.56 8.10 -40.73
N PRO A 884 -66.61 7.73 -39.85
CA PRO A 884 -66.80 6.56 -38.99
C PRO A 884 -67.93 6.86 -37.99
N SER A 885 -69.01 6.11 -38.10
CA SER A 885 -70.12 6.06 -37.14
C SER A 885 -69.66 5.41 -35.82
N PRO A 886 -70.00 5.97 -34.64
CA PRO A 886 -69.68 5.36 -33.36
C PRO A 886 -70.83 4.48 -32.84
N HIS A 887 -70.85 3.20 -33.20
CA HIS A 887 -71.59 2.09 -32.56
C HIS A 887 -70.98 0.79 -33.12
N GLY A 888 -70.69 -0.30 -32.42
CA GLY A 888 -70.92 -0.76 -31.06
C GLY A 888 -70.54 -2.25 -31.14
N ASN A 889 -69.49 -2.68 -30.45
CA ASN A 889 -69.07 -4.09 -30.42
C ASN A 889 -69.52 -4.71 -29.10
N ASP A 890 -70.65 -5.41 -29.16
CA ASP A 890 -71.05 -6.41 -28.18
C ASP A 890 -70.30 -7.73 -28.47
N HIS A 891 -69.67 -8.24 -27.41
CA HIS A 891 -69.51 -9.65 -27.02
C HIS A 891 -69.14 -10.72 -28.07
N HIS A 892 -67.91 -11.24 -27.95
CA HIS A 892 -67.70 -12.65 -27.58
C HIS A 892 -66.26 -12.90 -27.08
N ASP A 893 -66.14 -13.21 -25.79
CA ASP A 893 -64.99 -13.87 -25.16
C ASP A 893 -64.78 -15.28 -25.72
N PRO A 894 -63.54 -15.78 -25.70
CA PRO A 894 -63.29 -16.90 -24.80
C PRO A 894 -61.97 -16.81 -24.00
N ASP A 895 -62.11 -17.16 -22.71
CA ASP A 895 -61.15 -17.87 -21.85
C ASP A 895 -59.65 -17.65 -22.07
N PHE A 896 -59.06 -16.83 -21.20
CA PHE A 896 -57.72 -17.11 -20.66
C PHE A 896 -57.74 -17.00 -19.13
N SER A 897 -57.48 -18.14 -18.51
CA SER A 897 -57.35 -18.36 -17.08
C SER A 897 -56.18 -17.59 -16.47
N GLU A 898 -56.47 -16.79 -15.44
CA GLU A 898 -55.51 -16.30 -14.46
C GLU A 898 -54.89 -17.46 -13.67
N VAL A 899 -53.56 -17.45 -13.56
CA VAL A 899 -52.82 -18.12 -12.49
C VAL A 899 -52.19 -17.00 -11.67
N GLU A 900 -52.82 -16.68 -10.54
CA GLU A 900 -52.23 -15.85 -9.48
C GLU A 900 -51.01 -16.57 -8.90
N HIS A 901 -49.86 -15.90 -8.92
CA HIS A 901 -48.73 -16.24 -8.06
C HIS A 901 -48.73 -15.30 -6.85
N ASP A 902 -49.14 -15.88 -5.74
CA ASP A 902 -49.02 -15.37 -4.38
C ASP A 902 -47.52 -15.35 -3.99
N HIS A 903 -46.99 -14.18 -3.62
CA HIS A 903 -45.71 -14.06 -2.91
C HIS A 903 -45.93 -13.29 -1.61
N THR A 904 -46.04 -14.09 -0.56
CA THR A 904 -46.03 -13.69 0.84
C THR A 904 -44.65 -13.17 1.24
N THR A 905 -44.67 -11.98 1.83
CA THR A 905 -43.63 -11.43 2.69
C THR A 905 -43.67 -12.08 4.07
N THR A 906 -42.53 -12.54 4.57
CA THR A 906 -42.27 -12.67 6.02
C THR A 906 -40.79 -12.36 6.30
N GLU A 907 -40.59 -11.78 7.49
CA GLU A 907 -39.39 -11.19 8.12
C GLU A 907 -38.03 -11.85 7.84
#